data_AF-A0A4R5DGW0-F1
#
_entry.id   AF-A0A4R5DGW0-F1
#
_cell.length_a   1.000
_cell.length_b   1.000
_cell.length_c   1.000
_cell.angle_alpha   90.00
_cell.angle_beta   90.00
_cell.angle_gamma   90.00
#
_symmetry.space_group_name_H-M   'P 1'
#
loop_
_entity.id
_entity.type
_entity.pdbx_description
1 polymer ?
#
loop_
_entity_poly.entity_id
_entity_poly.type
_entity_poly.pdbx_seq_one_letter_code
_entity_poly.pdbx_strand_id
1 'polypeptide(L)'
;MTRTRKITYGVFLYLVFSVIFCHKTLAQVIKLQGEVIEKTSKSAIPFATLYFLHAKTGVVCDENGKFLLPIPSSNDSLQISAMGFKAQTILITGSRTDLQVELEENTGELAEAQVIGYKDPGKALIKKVIAHKLVNDPDRLRSFERNEYLKTEIDLLNLKQTSGKGTLQLAARIYNQIAADSTGGYTLPVYFTEQLSSLYHTKAGDTNVRTLLSKKTMNLSMDQLGPKFDKFYIVPGIYDGIIPILKTSFIGPVSDIGLGFYHFEILDTLAGPVHRTLQVSFTPKSSNENTFYGQLWIEEDTYAITKVSMQTSENVNLNFIRSFKVEQQYQQIQHPDNDLTEEKKNKAGSTPDSVWVLSANNTSIRFHNGLQLFGLPIGEDTTGKQVVLNNNSVFSGYKLNIGQPTMLGVSQGEGLLTEDQRLTPLSSREQAIYTAVDSLRNNKDFNRGIKLTTLIATGYWDFANRLRVGPLSSLVSGNFVEGTRIRLGVWTLEGFNKQWNLNGYLAYGFRDNRWKMGVGIKYLPSRAPYSKTEFILRQDYDMITENDDEMDMDNIFTLGLRKNIPAYQVFTRQLKVQQEYDLNHNWSAKFFLNYKDMNPTFPLNYHPEGLADMSPLLHTISTSEAGINLRYAHNERTTIFNYDKIRIYTRFPVINFHYVKGFEMLPGNHFDYDKINVGLMQEFNMPIKGSFYYNLNFGKVFGTLPYLLLNVPRGNPYYVSSKYAFNNMRPYEFVADRYASLMMRYSMGGLILDHVPLLQKFHVRERLIGNLYWGDMNAANKELNKINPVQTTGKTPYAEAGFGFENIFNVLTIDAVWRLNHNGQNIGGRFGIFTGVKIAF
;
A
#
# COMPACT_ATOMS: atom_id res chain seq x y z
N MET A 1 40.02 -22.49 93.26
CA MET A 1 39.20 -21.62 92.39
C MET A 1 39.72 -21.70 90.96
N THR A 2 38.81 -21.95 90.01
CA THR A 2 38.87 -21.62 88.57
C THR A 2 40.11 -22.03 87.75
N ARG A 3 40.00 -23.11 86.95
CA ARG A 3 39.73 -23.01 85.49
C ARG A 3 39.80 -24.38 84.80
N THR A 4 38.61 -24.85 84.46
CA THR A 4 38.27 -25.80 83.40
C THR A 4 38.65 -25.28 82.00
N ARG A 5 38.75 -26.20 81.04
CA ARG A 5 38.89 -26.06 79.58
C ARG A 5 40.31 -25.81 79.04
N LYS A 6 40.96 -26.89 78.57
CA LYS A 6 41.80 -26.91 77.35
C LYS A 6 42.27 -28.32 76.92
N ILE A 7 41.41 -29.35 76.99
CA ILE A 7 41.72 -30.70 76.47
C ILE A 7 40.61 -31.19 75.50
N THR A 8 39.93 -30.28 74.80
CA THR A 8 38.85 -30.64 73.86
C THR A 8 38.95 -29.97 72.49
N TYR A 9 40.15 -29.46 72.14
CA TYR A 9 40.43 -28.89 70.81
C TYR A 9 41.52 -29.65 70.03
N GLY A 10 42.35 -30.47 70.70
CA GLY A 10 43.39 -31.26 70.03
C GLY A 10 42.86 -32.50 69.30
N VAL A 11 41.83 -33.15 69.85
CA VAL A 11 41.24 -34.37 69.27
C VAL A 11 40.25 -34.05 68.14
N PHE A 12 39.57 -32.90 68.21
CA PHE A 12 38.67 -32.44 67.14
C PHE A 12 39.44 -31.93 65.91
N LEU A 13 40.62 -31.31 66.10
CA LEU A 13 41.45 -30.88 64.97
C LEU A 13 42.08 -32.07 64.23
N TYR A 14 42.40 -33.17 64.92
CA TYR A 14 42.89 -34.41 64.30
C TYR A 14 41.79 -35.17 63.55
N LEU A 15 40.54 -35.12 64.02
CA LEU A 15 39.37 -35.71 63.37
C LEU A 15 38.85 -34.88 62.17
N VAL A 16 39.08 -33.56 62.16
CA VAL A 16 38.78 -32.71 61.00
C VAL A 16 39.89 -32.80 59.94
N PHE A 17 41.15 -33.05 60.34
CA PHE A 17 42.24 -33.27 59.37
C PHE A 17 42.21 -34.68 58.74
N SER A 18 41.62 -35.69 59.39
CA SER A 18 41.47 -37.04 58.81
C SER A 18 40.29 -37.17 57.84
N VAL A 19 39.32 -36.25 57.85
CA VAL A 19 38.17 -36.26 56.92
C VAL A 19 38.45 -35.49 55.61
N ILE A 20 39.54 -34.71 55.54
CA ILE A 20 39.95 -34.00 54.30
C ILE A 20 40.84 -34.87 53.39
N PHE A 21 41.32 -36.02 53.87
CA PHE A 21 41.93 -37.05 53.02
C PHE A 21 40.87 -38.05 52.50
N CYS A 22 39.77 -37.53 51.94
CA CYS A 22 38.82 -38.34 51.22
C CYS A 22 39.41 -38.69 49.85
N HIS A 23 39.51 -39.99 49.58
CA HIS A 23 40.06 -40.58 48.38
C HIS A 23 39.60 -39.88 47.09
N LYS A 24 40.55 -39.33 46.33
CA LYS A 24 40.40 -39.27 44.87
C LYS A 24 40.57 -40.70 44.37
N THR A 25 39.46 -41.43 44.28
CA THR A 25 39.38 -42.57 43.37
C THR A 25 39.66 -42.02 41.97
N LEU A 26 40.86 -42.29 41.45
CA LEU A 26 41.13 -42.19 40.02
C LEU A 26 40.26 -43.27 39.37
N ALA A 27 39.07 -42.90 38.91
CA ALA A 27 38.41 -43.69 37.89
C ALA A 27 39.34 -43.68 36.68
N GLN A 28 40.04 -44.80 36.44
CA GLN A 28 40.82 -44.98 35.22
C GLN A 28 39.81 -44.99 34.07
N VAL A 29 39.76 -43.88 33.32
CA VAL A 29 39.01 -43.84 32.06
C VAL A 29 39.77 -44.72 31.08
N ILE A 30 39.28 -45.93 30.87
CA ILE A 30 39.83 -46.85 29.87
C ILE A 30 39.56 -46.20 28.50
N LYS A 31 40.64 -45.97 27.75
CA LYS A 31 40.60 -45.39 26.41
C LYS A 31 40.74 -46.51 25.40
N LEU A 32 39.82 -46.55 24.43
CA LEU A 32 39.91 -47.36 23.24
C LEU A 32 40.78 -46.60 22.24
N GLN A 33 41.96 -47.13 21.96
CA GLN A 33 42.80 -46.66 20.86
C GLN A 33 42.63 -47.58 19.66
N GLY A 34 42.86 -47.07 18.46
CA GLY A 34 42.70 -47.87 17.27
C GLY A 34 42.97 -47.10 15.99
N GLU A 35 42.85 -47.79 14.87
CA GLU A 35 42.98 -47.22 13.54
C GLU A 35 41.86 -47.71 12.61
N VAL A 36 41.46 -46.85 11.68
CA VAL A 36 40.47 -47.15 10.64
C VAL A 36 41.21 -47.24 9.32
N ILE A 37 41.13 -48.40 8.67
CA ILE A 37 41.80 -48.70 7.41
C ILE A 37 40.79 -49.19 6.37
N GLU A 38 41.16 -49.07 5.10
CA GLU A 38 40.37 -49.66 4.01
C GLU A 38 40.67 -51.15 3.86
N LYS A 39 39.62 -51.94 3.62
CA LYS A 39 39.69 -53.41 3.66
C LYS A 39 40.65 -54.03 2.64
N THR A 40 40.76 -53.45 1.44
CA THR A 40 41.45 -54.03 0.26
C THR A 40 42.91 -53.58 0.16
N SER A 41 43.15 -52.28 0.09
CA SER A 41 44.42 -51.56 -0.02
C SER A 41 45.17 -51.44 1.31
N LYS A 42 44.48 -51.63 2.44
CA LYS A 42 45.02 -51.44 3.81
C LYS A 42 45.56 -50.02 4.07
N SER A 43 45.18 -49.03 3.26
CA SER A 43 45.51 -47.63 3.52
C SER A 43 44.68 -47.07 4.67
N ALA A 44 45.27 -46.17 5.46
CA ALA A 44 44.55 -45.45 6.51
C ALA A 44 43.42 -44.58 5.93
N ILE A 45 42.28 -44.58 6.61
CA ILE A 45 41.13 -43.73 6.27
C ILE A 45 41.14 -42.52 7.20
N PRO A 46 41.59 -41.35 6.73
CA PRO A 46 41.64 -40.15 7.54
C PRO A 46 40.23 -39.63 7.83
N PHE A 47 40.06 -38.97 8.99
CA PHE A 47 38.82 -38.29 9.38
C PHE A 47 37.55 -39.18 9.44
N ALA A 48 37.70 -40.50 9.56
CA ALA A 48 36.58 -41.38 9.85
C ALA A 48 35.93 -40.99 11.20
N THR A 49 34.59 -40.98 11.26
CA THR A 49 33.85 -40.65 12.47
C THR A 49 33.46 -41.92 13.21
N LEU A 50 33.82 -42.00 14.48
CA LEU A 50 33.44 -43.08 15.41
C LEU A 50 32.47 -42.53 16.45
N TYR A 51 31.32 -43.18 16.60
CA TYR A 51 30.23 -42.71 17.45
C TYR A 51 29.57 -43.85 18.22
N PHE A 52 29.48 -43.72 19.54
CA PHE A 52 28.74 -44.65 20.40
C PHE A 52 27.24 -44.33 20.36
N LEU A 53 26.43 -45.29 19.92
CA LEU A 53 25.01 -45.08 19.68
C LEU A 53 24.20 -44.76 20.94
N HIS A 54 24.52 -45.35 22.10
CA HIS A 54 23.79 -45.10 23.35
C HIS A 54 24.45 -43.99 24.19
N ALA A 55 25.78 -43.98 24.31
CA ALA A 55 26.52 -42.98 25.09
C ALA A 55 26.51 -41.59 24.44
N LYS A 56 26.19 -41.49 23.15
CA LYS A 56 26.17 -40.27 22.34
C LYS A 56 27.52 -39.51 22.31
N THR A 57 28.62 -40.21 22.58
CA THR A 57 29.98 -39.69 22.52
C THR A 57 30.68 -40.22 21.28
N GLY A 58 31.54 -39.40 20.66
CA GLY A 58 32.26 -39.79 19.46
C GLY A 58 33.55 -39.01 19.28
N VAL A 59 34.39 -39.50 18.38
CA VAL A 59 35.66 -38.89 17.99
C VAL A 59 35.84 -39.04 16.48
N VAL A 60 36.62 -38.13 15.90
CA VAL A 60 37.03 -38.19 14.50
C VAL A 60 38.50 -38.65 14.46
N CYS A 61 38.84 -39.57 13.56
CA CYS A 61 40.22 -39.99 13.34
C CYS A 61 41.12 -38.83 12.90
N ASP A 62 42.41 -38.94 13.20
CA ASP A 62 43.42 -38.04 12.66
C ASP A 62 43.74 -38.31 11.17
N GLU A 63 44.70 -37.56 10.63
CA GLU A 63 45.19 -37.68 9.24
C GLU A 63 45.80 -39.05 8.92
N ASN A 64 46.16 -39.83 9.94
CA ASN A 64 46.70 -41.19 9.80
C ASN A 64 45.65 -42.27 10.12
N GLY A 65 44.37 -41.90 10.22
CA GLY A 65 43.26 -42.82 10.50
C GLY A 65 43.21 -43.32 11.94
N LYS A 66 43.99 -42.75 12.87
CA LYS A 66 44.06 -43.18 14.27
C LYS A 66 43.07 -42.43 15.14
N PHE A 67 42.52 -43.12 16.14
CA PHE A 67 41.58 -42.55 17.09
C PHE A 67 41.88 -42.96 18.53
N LEU A 68 41.40 -42.14 19.46
CA LEU A 68 41.46 -42.40 20.90
C LEU A 68 40.13 -41.96 21.53
N LEU A 69 39.31 -42.94 21.91
CA LEU A 69 37.93 -42.73 22.37
C LEU A 69 37.75 -43.28 23.80
N PRO A 70 37.28 -42.49 24.77
CA PRO A 70 36.93 -43.00 26.10
C PRO A 70 35.80 -44.04 26.02
N ILE A 71 35.97 -45.21 26.64
CA ILE A 71 34.95 -46.25 26.66
C ILE A 71 33.91 -45.92 27.74
N PRO A 72 32.60 -45.88 27.41
CA PRO A 72 31.55 -45.74 28.41
C PRO A 72 31.50 -46.94 29.36
N SER A 73 31.00 -46.75 30.58
CA SER A 73 30.97 -47.78 31.64
C SER A 73 30.03 -48.97 31.36
N SER A 74 29.32 -48.97 30.24
CA SER A 74 28.40 -50.03 29.78
C SER A 74 28.76 -50.48 28.36
N ASN A 75 28.46 -51.74 28.02
CA ASN A 75 28.60 -52.23 26.64
C ASN A 75 27.77 -51.36 25.68
N ASP A 76 28.38 -50.91 24.60
CA ASP A 76 27.73 -50.05 23.60
C ASP A 76 28.17 -50.43 22.19
N SER A 77 27.34 -50.09 21.21
CA SER A 77 27.62 -50.27 19.79
C SER A 77 28.32 -49.03 19.24
N LEU A 78 29.56 -49.22 18.78
CA LEU A 78 30.35 -48.21 18.11
C LEU A 78 30.05 -48.24 16.63
N GLN A 79 29.48 -47.16 16.10
CA GLN A 79 29.27 -46.96 14.67
C GLN A 79 30.46 -46.18 14.09
N ILE A 80 31.03 -46.70 13.00
CA ILE A 80 32.14 -46.10 12.28
C ILE A 80 31.66 -45.76 10.86
N SER A 81 31.87 -44.52 10.43
CA SER A 81 31.48 -44.04 9.11
C SER A 81 32.55 -43.12 8.51
N ALA A 82 32.75 -43.23 7.19
CA ALA A 82 33.64 -42.38 6.42
C ALA A 82 33.03 -42.16 5.02
N MET A 83 33.29 -41.00 4.40
CA MET A 83 32.80 -40.72 3.06
C MET A 83 33.36 -41.73 2.05
N GLY A 84 32.50 -42.31 1.22
CA GLY A 84 32.89 -43.33 0.24
C GLY A 84 32.94 -44.77 0.77
N PHE A 85 32.62 -45.00 2.05
CA PHE A 85 32.67 -46.33 2.69
C PHE A 85 31.32 -46.75 3.27
N LYS A 86 31.08 -48.07 3.35
CA LYS A 86 29.91 -48.60 4.05
C LYS A 86 30.11 -48.44 5.55
N ALA A 87 29.13 -47.84 6.23
CA ALA A 87 29.16 -47.70 7.69
C ALA A 87 29.15 -49.08 8.36
N GLN A 88 30.02 -49.27 9.36
CA GLN A 88 30.13 -50.51 10.12
C GLN A 88 29.77 -50.25 11.58
N THR A 89 29.09 -51.21 12.21
CA THR A 89 28.75 -51.14 13.64
C THR A 89 29.35 -52.33 14.37
N ILE A 90 30.10 -52.05 15.44
CA ILE A 90 30.83 -53.05 16.22
C ILE A 90 30.41 -52.93 17.69
N LEU A 91 30.08 -54.05 18.34
CA LEU A 91 29.81 -54.07 19.77
C LEU A 91 31.12 -54.00 20.57
N ILE A 92 31.24 -53.00 21.45
CA ILE A 92 32.39 -52.83 22.34
C ILE A 92 32.03 -53.32 23.74
N THR A 93 32.79 -54.29 24.23
CA THR A 93 32.73 -54.80 25.60
C THR A 93 33.88 -54.21 26.42
N GLY A 94 33.63 -53.87 27.69
CA GLY A 94 34.49 -53.04 28.55
C GLY A 94 35.91 -53.53 28.87
N SER A 95 36.42 -54.54 28.15
CA SER A 95 37.78 -55.10 28.30
C SER A 95 38.68 -54.90 27.07
N ARG A 96 38.18 -54.30 25.98
CA ARG A 96 38.95 -54.09 24.74
C ARG A 96 39.61 -52.70 24.72
N THR A 97 40.94 -52.65 24.66
CA THR A 97 41.71 -51.39 24.64
C THR A 97 42.27 -51.03 23.27
N ASP A 98 42.31 -51.98 22.33
CA ASP A 98 42.81 -51.79 20.96
C ASP A 98 41.81 -52.32 19.91
N LEU A 99 41.61 -51.56 18.83
CA LEU A 99 40.64 -51.85 17.78
C LEU A 99 41.12 -51.35 16.41
N GLN A 100 41.44 -52.30 15.52
CA GLN A 100 41.56 -52.03 14.09
C GLN A 100 40.20 -52.24 13.42
N VAL A 101 39.74 -51.26 12.64
CA VAL A 101 38.46 -51.31 11.91
C VAL A 101 38.75 -51.26 10.41
N GLU A 102 38.24 -52.25 9.67
CA GLU A 102 38.37 -52.33 8.21
C GLU A 102 37.06 -51.95 7.54
N LEU A 103 37.01 -50.79 6.88
CA LEU A 103 35.83 -50.36 6.13
C LEU A 103 35.90 -50.82 4.68
N GLU A 104 34.75 -51.26 4.15
CA GLU A 104 34.57 -51.58 2.73
C GLU A 104 34.19 -50.33 1.94
N GLU A 105 34.84 -50.12 0.79
CA GLU A 105 34.40 -49.10 -0.17
C GLU A 105 32.95 -49.31 -0.56
N ASN A 106 32.18 -48.22 -0.55
CA ASN A 106 30.81 -48.23 -1.02
C ASN A 106 30.80 -48.05 -2.54
N THR A 107 31.00 -49.16 -3.27
CA THR A 107 30.74 -49.25 -4.71
C THR A 107 29.24 -49.30 -4.99
N GLY A 108 28.52 -48.28 -4.52
CA GLY A 108 27.18 -48.01 -5.01
C GLY A 108 27.30 -47.49 -6.43
N GLU A 109 26.94 -48.30 -7.42
CA GLU A 109 26.60 -47.81 -8.75
C GLU A 109 25.57 -46.69 -8.56
N LEU A 110 25.99 -45.44 -8.78
CA LEU A 110 25.06 -44.34 -8.99
C LEU A 110 24.20 -44.78 -10.17
N ALA A 111 22.92 -45.05 -9.92
CA ALA A 111 21.96 -45.25 -10.99
C ALA A 111 22.16 -44.10 -11.98
N GLU A 112 22.56 -44.45 -13.20
CA GLU A 112 22.82 -43.52 -14.27
C GLU A 112 21.65 -42.55 -14.33
N ALA A 113 21.89 -41.29 -13.97
CA ALA A 113 20.91 -40.26 -14.15
C ALA A 113 20.66 -40.23 -15.65
N GLN A 114 19.51 -40.75 -16.10
CA GLN A 114 18.99 -40.42 -17.41
C GLN A 114 18.77 -38.90 -17.39
N VAL A 115 19.81 -38.17 -17.78
CA VAL A 115 19.68 -36.80 -18.23
C VAL A 115 18.92 -36.91 -19.54
N ILE A 116 17.60 -37.00 -19.45
CA ILE A 116 16.73 -36.64 -20.56
C ILE A 116 17.10 -35.18 -20.81
N GLY A 117 17.94 -34.96 -21.80
CA GLY A 117 18.43 -33.65 -22.20
C GLY A 117 17.26 -32.81 -22.70
N TYR A 118 16.48 -32.25 -21.77
CA TYR A 118 15.65 -31.12 -22.09
C TYR A 118 16.61 -30.02 -22.52
N LYS A 119 16.40 -29.50 -23.73
CA LYS A 119 17.16 -28.36 -24.29
C LYS A 119 17.18 -27.13 -23.36
N ASP A 120 16.30 -27.11 -22.35
CA ASP A 120 16.21 -26.11 -21.28
C ASP A 120 15.49 -26.72 -20.05
N PRO A 121 16.20 -27.30 -19.06
CA PRO A 121 15.60 -28.00 -17.92
C PRO A 121 14.85 -27.07 -16.95
N GLY A 122 15.34 -25.84 -16.75
CA GLY A 122 14.66 -24.83 -15.93
C GLY A 122 13.30 -24.45 -16.53
N LYS A 123 13.25 -24.23 -17.84
CA LYS A 123 11.99 -23.98 -18.56
C LYS A 123 11.04 -25.18 -18.51
N ALA A 124 11.54 -26.41 -18.56
CA ALA A 124 10.71 -27.60 -18.45
C ALA A 124 10.06 -27.70 -17.05
N LEU A 125 10.81 -27.42 -15.99
CA LEU A 125 10.30 -27.38 -14.62
C LEU A 125 9.23 -26.29 -14.44
N ILE A 126 9.50 -25.06 -14.89
CA ILE A 126 8.53 -23.97 -14.77
C ILE A 126 7.26 -24.22 -15.58
N LYS A 127 7.34 -24.90 -16.74
CA LYS A 127 6.13 -25.37 -17.45
C LYS A 127 5.26 -26.27 -16.57
N LYS A 128 5.85 -27.15 -15.77
CA LYS A 128 5.11 -27.99 -14.83
C LYS A 128 4.49 -27.15 -13.71
N VAL A 129 5.22 -26.18 -13.16
CA VAL A 129 4.68 -25.24 -12.16
C VAL A 129 3.47 -24.48 -12.72
N ILE A 130 3.58 -23.94 -13.94
CA ILE A 130 2.49 -23.24 -14.64
C ILE A 130 1.29 -24.18 -14.84
N ALA A 131 1.52 -25.43 -15.25
CA ALA A 131 0.45 -26.42 -15.44
C ALA A 131 -0.27 -26.76 -14.12
N HIS A 132 0.42 -26.72 -12.98
CA HIS A 132 -0.14 -27.01 -11.66
C HIS A 132 -0.58 -25.77 -10.88
N LYS A 133 -0.42 -24.55 -11.44
CA LYS A 133 -0.72 -23.29 -10.74
C LYS A 133 -2.14 -23.24 -10.18
N LEU A 134 -3.14 -23.69 -10.95
CA LEU A 134 -4.56 -23.66 -10.53
C LEU A 134 -4.84 -24.56 -9.32
N VAL A 135 -4.01 -25.58 -9.14
CA VAL A 135 -4.07 -26.49 -8.00
C VAL A 135 -3.24 -25.93 -6.85
N ASN A 136 -2.12 -25.27 -7.09
CA ASN A 136 -1.27 -24.79 -5.99
C ASN A 136 -1.61 -23.38 -5.48
N ASP A 137 -2.43 -22.64 -6.21
CA ASP A 137 -2.86 -21.29 -5.84
C ASP A 137 -3.86 -21.30 -4.67
N PRO A 138 -3.54 -20.64 -3.53
CA PRO A 138 -4.45 -20.49 -2.40
C PRO A 138 -5.80 -19.85 -2.76
N ASP A 139 -5.86 -19.01 -3.80
CA ASP A 139 -7.09 -18.34 -4.25
C ASP A 139 -8.12 -19.33 -4.83
N ARG A 140 -7.75 -20.61 -5.00
CA ARG A 140 -8.70 -21.68 -5.31
C ARG A 140 -9.68 -21.95 -4.17
N LEU A 141 -9.29 -21.68 -2.92
CA LEU A 141 -10.05 -21.96 -1.72
C LEU A 141 -11.36 -21.17 -1.72
N ARG A 142 -12.45 -21.80 -1.28
CA ARG A 142 -13.78 -21.15 -1.30
C ARG A 142 -13.81 -19.94 -0.36
N SER A 143 -13.22 -20.09 0.82
CA SER A 143 -13.07 -19.03 1.81
C SER A 143 -11.98 -19.40 2.80
N PHE A 144 -11.33 -18.39 3.38
CA PHE A 144 -10.45 -18.59 4.53
C PHE A 144 -10.41 -17.36 5.43
N GLU A 145 -10.16 -17.56 6.71
CA GLU A 145 -9.83 -16.52 7.68
C GLU A 145 -8.41 -16.74 8.18
N ARG A 146 -7.64 -15.67 8.35
CA ARG A 146 -6.30 -15.69 8.95
C ARG A 146 -6.03 -14.44 9.77
N ASN A 147 -5.18 -14.55 10.77
CA ASN A 147 -4.58 -13.41 11.44
C ASN A 147 -3.35 -12.94 10.66
N GLU A 148 -3.16 -11.63 10.62
CA GLU A 148 -2.05 -10.95 9.98
C GLU A 148 -1.44 -9.95 10.96
N TYR A 149 -0.17 -10.17 11.31
CA TYR A 149 0.63 -9.23 12.08
C TYR A 149 1.61 -8.53 11.15
N LEU A 150 1.38 -7.24 10.94
CA LEU A 150 2.14 -6.37 10.02
C LEU A 150 2.99 -5.39 10.82
N LYS A 151 4.30 -5.37 10.52
CA LYS A 151 5.23 -4.31 10.93
C LYS A 151 5.59 -3.46 9.72
N THR A 152 5.39 -2.15 9.79
CA THR A 152 5.81 -1.21 8.76
C THR A 152 6.86 -0.27 9.34
N GLU A 153 8.04 -0.24 8.71
CA GLU A 153 9.19 0.62 9.08
C GLU A 153 9.57 1.48 7.87
N ILE A 154 9.86 2.76 8.09
CA ILE A 154 10.44 3.65 7.09
C ILE A 154 11.75 4.20 7.61
N ASP A 155 12.81 3.91 6.88
CA ASP A 155 14.18 4.22 7.24
C ASP A 155 14.81 5.26 6.32
N LEU A 156 15.56 6.16 6.94
CA LEU A 156 16.52 7.04 6.27
C LEU A 156 17.92 6.44 6.38
N LEU A 157 18.53 6.16 5.24
CA LEU A 157 19.89 5.64 5.13
C LEU A 157 20.88 6.72 4.70
N ASN A 158 22.17 6.47 4.93
CA ASN A 158 23.31 7.31 4.53
C ASN A 158 23.24 8.74 5.08
N LEU A 159 22.78 8.92 6.32
CA LEU A 159 22.88 10.22 6.96
C LEU A 159 24.35 10.53 7.25
N LYS A 160 24.90 11.62 6.70
CA LYS A 160 26.25 12.06 7.08
C LYS A 160 26.28 12.30 8.59
N GLN A 161 27.33 11.82 9.25
CA GLN A 161 27.63 12.09 10.66
C GLN A 161 28.10 13.54 10.83
N THR A 162 27.27 14.52 10.46
CA THR A 162 27.60 15.94 10.62
C THR A 162 27.11 16.43 11.98
N SER A 163 27.94 17.24 12.64
CA SER A 163 27.69 18.06 13.84
C SER A 163 26.66 19.18 13.61
N GLY A 164 25.59 18.90 12.86
CA GLY A 164 24.52 19.83 12.52
C GLY A 164 23.50 20.02 13.64
N LYS A 165 22.89 21.21 13.71
CA LYS A 165 21.87 21.61 14.70
C LYS A 165 20.42 21.24 14.31
N GLY A 166 20.21 20.46 13.25
CA GLY A 166 18.87 20.13 12.74
C GLY A 166 18.18 18.97 13.48
N THR A 167 16.84 18.96 13.48
CA THR A 167 16.01 17.96 14.18
C THR A 167 16.26 16.53 13.74
N LEU A 168 16.44 16.29 12.44
CA LEU A 168 16.77 14.96 11.92
C LEU A 168 18.15 14.46 12.39
N GLN A 169 19.14 15.34 12.52
CA GLN A 169 20.47 14.95 13.01
C GLN A 169 20.45 14.65 14.51
N LEU A 170 19.63 15.36 15.28
CA LEU A 170 19.39 15.05 16.69
C LEU A 170 18.72 13.67 16.83
N ALA A 171 17.68 13.40 16.03
CA ALA A 171 17.00 12.11 16.01
C ALA A 171 17.92 10.96 15.61
N ALA A 172 18.70 11.13 14.54
CA ALA A 172 19.68 10.15 14.12
C ALA A 172 20.76 9.90 15.19
N ARG A 173 21.23 10.95 15.88
CA ARG A 173 22.23 10.79 16.96
C ARG A 173 21.68 9.98 18.13
N ILE A 174 20.49 10.35 18.62
CA ILE A 174 19.86 9.66 19.75
C ILE A 174 19.59 8.19 19.38
N TYR A 175 19.04 7.94 18.18
CA TYR A 175 18.78 6.57 17.73
C TYR A 175 20.06 5.75 17.59
N ASN A 176 21.08 6.25 16.87
CA ASN A 176 22.32 5.49 16.65
C ASN A 176 23.16 5.32 17.93
N GLN A 177 22.98 6.19 18.95
CA GLN A 177 23.55 5.96 20.28
C GLN A 177 22.89 4.77 21.01
N ILE A 178 21.59 4.57 20.81
CA ILE A 178 20.84 3.47 21.41
C ILE A 178 21.03 2.17 20.60
N ALA A 179 21.07 2.26 19.28
CA ALA A 179 21.11 1.12 18.34
C ALA A 179 22.52 0.57 18.05
N ALA A 180 23.47 0.74 18.97
CA ALA A 180 24.92 0.59 18.80
C ALA A 180 25.44 -0.76 18.24
N ASP A 181 24.58 -1.76 18.01
CA ASP A 181 24.89 -3.08 17.43
C ASP A 181 24.68 -3.19 15.90
N SER A 182 24.22 -2.14 15.23
CA SER A 182 23.97 -2.20 13.78
C SER A 182 25.21 -1.80 12.95
N THR A 183 25.91 -2.81 12.43
CA THR A 183 27.14 -2.76 11.61
C THR A 183 27.01 -2.06 10.24
N GLY A 184 25.99 -1.21 10.02
CA GLY A 184 25.69 -0.63 8.71
C GLY A 184 25.16 0.79 8.76
N GLY A 185 26.06 1.77 8.74
CA GLY A 185 25.77 3.18 8.43
C GLY A 185 24.87 3.92 9.43
N TYR A 186 24.93 5.26 9.40
CA TYR A 186 24.05 6.10 10.21
C TYR A 186 22.62 6.04 9.65
N THR A 187 21.72 5.29 10.32
CA THR A 187 20.32 5.12 9.92
C THR A 187 19.37 5.87 10.86
N LEU A 188 18.18 6.26 10.38
CA LEU A 188 17.13 6.87 11.21
C LEU A 188 15.75 6.34 10.79
N PRO A 189 15.09 5.55 11.64
CA PRO A 189 13.69 5.20 11.45
C PRO A 189 12.83 6.44 11.72
N VAL A 190 12.03 6.83 10.71
CA VAL A 190 11.14 8.00 10.77
C VAL A 190 9.66 7.61 10.90
N TYR A 191 9.34 6.35 10.63
CA TYR A 191 8.02 5.78 10.81
C TYR A 191 8.16 4.33 11.26
N PHE A 192 7.38 3.92 12.28
CA PHE A 192 7.27 2.54 12.71
C PHE A 192 5.86 2.28 13.24
N THR A 193 5.22 1.21 12.77
CA THR A 193 3.92 0.76 13.28
C THR A 193 3.84 -0.75 13.32
N GLU A 194 3.16 -1.25 14.36
CA GLU A 194 2.74 -2.64 14.48
C GLU A 194 1.21 -2.70 14.38
N GLN A 195 0.68 -3.65 13.60
CA GLN A 195 -0.74 -3.84 13.40
C GLN A 195 -1.10 -5.32 13.44
N LEU A 196 -2.13 -5.67 14.20
CA LEU A 196 -2.75 -7.00 14.16
C LEU A 196 -4.12 -6.88 13.47
N SER A 197 -4.37 -7.69 12.46
CA SER A 197 -5.62 -7.70 11.70
C SER A 197 -6.13 -9.13 11.50
N SER A 198 -7.46 -9.31 11.41
CA SER A 198 -8.06 -10.53 10.86
C SER A 198 -8.42 -10.28 9.40
N LEU A 199 -8.00 -11.18 8.51
CA LEU A 199 -8.29 -11.15 7.09
C LEU A 199 -9.21 -12.31 6.73
N TYR A 200 -10.37 -11.99 6.15
CA TYR A 200 -11.33 -12.92 5.62
C TYR A 200 -11.38 -12.81 4.09
N HIS A 201 -11.17 -13.93 3.41
CA HIS A 201 -11.26 -14.07 1.96
C HIS A 201 -12.45 -14.98 1.61
N THR A 202 -13.19 -14.62 0.56
CA THR A 202 -14.19 -15.50 -0.07
C THR A 202 -14.13 -15.40 -1.59
N LYS A 203 -14.09 -16.57 -2.25
CA LYS A 203 -14.19 -16.69 -3.69
C LYS A 203 -15.61 -16.39 -4.20
N ALA A 204 -16.62 -16.71 -3.40
CA ALA A 204 -18.00 -16.34 -3.70
C ALA A 204 -18.15 -14.83 -3.58
N GLY A 205 -18.14 -14.14 -4.73
CA GLY A 205 -18.18 -12.68 -4.81
C GLY A 205 -16.81 -12.00 -4.72
N ASP A 206 -15.70 -12.73 -4.86
CA ASP A 206 -14.31 -12.22 -4.83
C ASP A 206 -14.12 -11.12 -3.77
N THR A 207 -14.43 -11.40 -2.50
CA THR A 207 -14.45 -10.36 -1.45
C THR A 207 -13.34 -10.59 -0.44
N ASN A 208 -12.56 -9.53 -0.18
CA ASN A 208 -11.48 -9.51 0.80
C ASN A 208 -11.77 -8.48 1.88
N VAL A 209 -12.01 -8.93 3.12
CA VAL A 209 -12.25 -8.05 4.26
C VAL A 209 -11.08 -8.14 5.23
N ARG A 210 -10.44 -7.01 5.52
CA ARG A 210 -9.38 -6.87 6.52
C ARG A 210 -9.88 -6.02 7.68
N THR A 211 -9.98 -6.63 8.87
CA THR A 211 -10.43 -5.97 10.10
C THR A 211 -9.23 -5.73 11.00
N LEU A 212 -8.91 -4.47 11.28
CA LEU A 212 -7.86 -4.09 12.23
C LEU A 212 -8.32 -4.39 13.66
N LEU A 213 -7.58 -5.20 14.40
CA LEU A 213 -7.87 -5.61 15.77
C LEU A 213 -7.14 -4.74 16.80
N SER A 214 -5.84 -4.52 16.59
CA SER A 214 -5.01 -3.67 17.44
C SER A 214 -3.87 -3.02 16.66
N LYS A 215 -3.40 -1.86 17.15
CA LYS A 215 -2.35 -1.07 16.50
C LYS A 215 -1.48 -0.38 17.54
N LYS A 216 -0.18 -0.32 17.26
CA LYS A 216 0.80 0.47 18.02
C LYS A 216 1.64 1.28 17.05
N THR A 217 1.85 2.56 17.36
CA THR A 217 2.67 3.48 16.58
C THR A 217 3.67 4.18 17.51
N MET A 218 4.59 4.94 16.94
CA MET A 218 5.56 5.75 17.69
C MET A 218 4.91 6.94 18.43
N ASN A 219 3.65 7.28 18.12
CA ASN A 219 2.92 8.45 18.61
C ASN A 219 3.60 9.79 18.30
N LEU A 220 4.26 9.90 17.15
CA LEU A 220 4.83 11.16 16.66
C LEU A 220 3.82 11.90 15.77
N SER A 221 3.94 13.22 15.61
CA SER A 221 3.09 13.99 14.68
C SER A 221 3.14 13.47 13.24
N MET A 222 4.22 12.77 12.88
CA MET A 222 4.39 12.12 11.57
C MET A 222 3.47 10.91 11.38
N ASP A 223 2.94 10.30 12.45
CA ASP A 223 2.04 9.14 12.36
C ASP A 223 0.74 9.44 11.62
N GLN A 224 0.34 10.72 11.56
CA GLN A 224 -0.79 11.17 10.74
C GLN A 224 -0.58 10.87 9.24
N LEU A 225 0.65 10.61 8.81
CA LEU A 225 0.97 10.23 7.43
C LEU A 225 0.88 8.71 7.22
N GLY A 226 0.73 7.92 8.28
CA GLY A 226 0.55 6.46 8.25
C GLY A 226 -0.43 5.97 7.17
N PRO A 227 -1.68 6.49 7.13
CA PRO A 227 -2.66 6.10 6.11
C PRO A 227 -2.21 6.37 4.66
N LYS A 228 -1.29 7.31 4.44
CA LYS A 228 -0.71 7.57 3.10
C LYS A 228 0.28 6.49 2.66
N PHE A 229 0.84 5.74 3.61
CA PHE A 229 1.77 4.66 3.35
C PHE A 229 1.08 3.30 3.15
N ASP A 230 -0.18 3.15 3.59
CA ASP A 230 -0.93 1.90 3.44
C ASP A 230 -1.05 1.44 1.98
N LYS A 231 -0.98 2.36 1.01
CA LYS A 231 -0.96 2.03 -0.44
C LYS A 231 0.29 1.26 -0.88
N PHE A 232 1.38 1.34 -0.13
CA PHE A 232 2.62 0.60 -0.38
C PHE A 232 2.63 -0.78 0.29
N TYR A 233 1.59 -1.11 1.06
CA TYR A 233 1.39 -2.46 1.54
C TYR A 233 0.82 -3.34 0.42
N ILE A 234 1.73 -3.91 -0.37
CA ILE A 234 1.46 -4.76 -1.52
C ILE A 234 1.87 -6.18 -1.16
N VAL A 235 0.92 -7.12 -1.22
CA VAL A 235 1.17 -8.56 -1.07
C VAL A 235 0.86 -9.19 -2.42
N PRO A 236 1.86 -9.36 -3.31
CA PRO A 236 1.61 -9.91 -4.64
C PRO A 236 1.30 -11.41 -4.56
N GLY A 237 0.36 -11.89 -5.36
CA GLY A 237 0.16 -13.32 -5.55
C GLY A 237 1.25 -13.88 -6.46
N ILE A 238 2.03 -14.85 -6.00
CA ILE A 238 3.11 -15.41 -6.83
C ILE A 238 2.59 -16.16 -8.06
N TYR A 239 1.38 -16.74 -7.96
CA TYR A 239 0.71 -17.42 -9.07
C TYR A 239 -0.06 -16.47 -9.99
N ASP A 240 -0.14 -15.18 -9.65
CA ASP A 240 -0.74 -14.17 -10.52
C ASP A 240 0.12 -14.05 -11.79
N GLY A 241 -0.51 -14.22 -12.95
CA GLY A 241 0.20 -14.08 -14.22
C GLY A 241 0.72 -12.64 -14.44
N ILE A 242 -0.02 -11.65 -13.95
CA ILE A 242 0.35 -10.23 -14.01
C ILE A 242 0.21 -9.68 -12.59
N ILE A 243 1.33 -9.20 -12.05
CA ILE A 243 1.45 -8.66 -10.70
C ILE A 243 1.33 -7.13 -10.78
N PRO A 244 0.23 -6.53 -10.30
CA PRO A 244 0.10 -5.08 -10.25
C PRO A 244 0.93 -4.51 -9.09
N ILE A 245 1.91 -3.67 -9.41
CA ILE A 245 2.65 -2.87 -8.44
C ILE A 245 2.23 -1.41 -8.66
N LEU A 246 1.40 -0.91 -7.74
CA LEU A 246 0.80 0.43 -7.84
C LEU A 246 0.08 0.58 -9.19
N LYS A 247 0.47 1.54 -10.02
CA LYS A 247 -0.14 1.81 -11.34
C LYS A 247 0.53 1.06 -12.51
N THR A 248 1.44 0.13 -12.22
CA THR A 248 2.24 -0.55 -13.23
C THR A 248 2.04 -2.06 -13.12
N SER A 249 1.84 -2.72 -14.27
CA SER A 249 1.78 -4.19 -14.37
C SER A 249 3.17 -4.78 -14.56
N PHE A 250 3.47 -5.85 -13.84
CA PHE A 250 4.68 -6.67 -14.01
C PHE A 250 4.30 -8.09 -14.38
N ILE A 251 5.08 -8.72 -15.25
CA ILE A 251 4.85 -10.10 -15.66
C ILE A 251 5.42 -11.03 -14.58
N GLY A 252 4.60 -11.90 -13.99
CA GLY A 252 5.06 -12.85 -12.98
C GLY A 252 5.98 -13.94 -13.58
N PRO A 253 6.93 -14.50 -12.81
CA PRO A 253 7.83 -15.55 -13.30
C PRO A 253 7.11 -16.84 -13.69
N VAL A 254 5.96 -17.13 -13.05
CA VAL A 254 5.10 -18.29 -13.34
C VAL A 254 3.83 -17.90 -14.12
N SER A 255 3.91 -16.80 -14.87
CA SER A 255 2.85 -16.39 -15.81
C SER A 255 2.78 -17.32 -17.03
N ASP A 256 1.60 -17.45 -17.65
CA ASP A 256 1.41 -18.23 -18.88
C ASP A 256 2.31 -17.73 -20.02
N ILE A 257 2.58 -16.43 -20.04
CA ILE A 257 3.50 -15.79 -21.00
C ILE A 257 4.93 -15.66 -20.44
N GLY A 258 5.17 -15.99 -19.17
CA GLY A 258 6.44 -15.75 -18.45
C GLY A 258 7.65 -16.40 -19.10
N LEU A 259 7.49 -17.57 -19.73
CA LEU A 259 8.55 -18.26 -20.48
C LEU A 259 9.09 -17.45 -21.68
N GLY A 260 8.32 -16.47 -22.14
CA GLY A 260 8.73 -15.51 -23.17
C GLY A 260 9.67 -14.42 -22.64
N PHE A 261 9.57 -14.10 -21.35
CA PHE A 261 10.23 -12.93 -20.73
C PHE A 261 11.39 -13.30 -19.81
N TYR A 262 11.50 -14.56 -19.38
CA TYR A 262 12.52 -15.01 -18.43
C TYR A 262 13.43 -16.12 -18.99
N HIS A 263 14.66 -16.15 -18.47
CA HIS A 263 15.57 -17.28 -18.47
C HIS A 263 15.50 -17.96 -17.09
N PHE A 264 15.48 -19.30 -17.07
CA PHE A 264 15.37 -20.09 -15.85
C PHE A 264 16.54 -21.06 -15.74
N GLU A 265 17.19 -21.09 -14.58
CA GLU A 265 18.30 -22.00 -14.31
C GLU A 265 18.06 -22.72 -12.98
N ILE A 266 18.18 -24.04 -12.99
CA ILE A 266 18.11 -24.85 -11.76
C ILE A 266 19.46 -24.71 -11.08
N LEU A 267 19.46 -24.18 -9.85
CA LEU A 267 20.69 -23.95 -9.09
C LEU A 267 21.08 -25.19 -8.29
N ASP A 268 20.14 -25.71 -7.49
CA ASP A 268 20.40 -26.79 -6.54
C ASP A 268 19.12 -27.56 -6.20
N THR A 269 19.28 -28.75 -5.64
CA THR A 269 18.21 -29.59 -5.08
C THR A 269 18.46 -29.76 -3.58
N LEU A 270 17.62 -29.11 -2.77
CA LEU A 270 17.73 -29.13 -1.32
C LEU A 270 16.88 -30.28 -0.75
N ALA A 271 17.51 -31.17 0.00
CA ALA A 271 16.81 -32.19 0.77
C ALA A 271 16.16 -31.55 2.01
N GLY A 272 14.82 -31.47 2.04
CA GLY A 272 14.08 -31.04 3.22
C GLY A 272 13.71 -32.20 4.15
N PRO A 273 13.18 -31.92 5.36
CA PRO A 273 12.79 -32.96 6.33
C PRO A 273 11.64 -33.86 5.87
N VAL A 274 10.79 -33.39 4.95
CA VAL A 274 9.59 -34.08 4.45
C VAL A 274 9.55 -34.11 2.92
N HIS A 275 9.95 -33.03 2.25
CA HIS A 275 9.92 -32.90 0.79
C HIS A 275 11.25 -32.41 0.23
N ARG A 276 11.59 -32.85 -0.99
CA ARG A 276 12.71 -32.29 -1.76
C ARG A 276 12.27 -30.97 -2.40
N THR A 277 13.15 -29.98 -2.36
CA THR A 277 12.88 -28.64 -2.87
C THR A 277 13.92 -28.25 -3.90
N LEU A 278 13.46 -27.91 -5.11
CA LEU A 278 14.28 -27.45 -6.22
C LEU A 278 14.42 -25.93 -6.15
N GLN A 279 15.65 -25.43 -6.16
CA GLN A 279 15.94 -24.00 -6.21
C GLN A 279 16.17 -23.57 -7.66
N VAL A 280 15.39 -22.61 -8.13
CA VAL A 280 15.41 -22.12 -9.51
C VAL A 280 15.64 -20.63 -9.52
N SER A 281 16.67 -20.16 -10.21
CA SER A 281 16.85 -18.74 -10.50
C SER A 281 16.02 -18.34 -11.72
N PHE A 282 15.55 -17.10 -11.73
CA PHE A 282 14.93 -16.51 -12.91
C PHE A 282 15.48 -15.10 -13.17
N THR A 283 15.80 -14.82 -14.42
CA THR A 283 16.31 -13.53 -14.88
C THR A 283 15.57 -13.09 -16.13
N PRO A 284 15.18 -11.81 -16.25
CA PRO A 284 14.48 -11.32 -17.42
C PRO A 284 15.43 -11.22 -18.62
N LYS A 285 14.89 -11.41 -19.82
CA LYS A 285 15.63 -11.28 -21.08
C LYS A 285 16.03 -9.85 -21.40
N SER A 286 15.27 -8.87 -20.87
CA SER A 286 15.53 -7.45 -21.01
C SER A 286 15.40 -6.76 -19.65
N SER A 287 16.42 -5.98 -19.27
CA SER A 287 16.43 -5.24 -18.01
C SER A 287 15.44 -4.07 -17.94
N ASN A 288 14.85 -3.70 -19.08
CA ASN A 288 13.96 -2.53 -19.24
C ASN A 288 12.48 -2.93 -19.24
N GLU A 289 12.18 -4.23 -19.27
CA GLU A 289 10.81 -4.73 -19.22
C GLU A 289 10.32 -4.79 -17.77
N ASN A 290 9.02 -4.64 -17.57
CA ASN A 290 8.39 -4.75 -16.25
C ASN A 290 8.37 -6.20 -15.77
N THR A 291 9.52 -6.65 -15.29
CA THR A 291 9.82 -8.03 -14.92
C THR A 291 10.62 -8.08 -13.62
N PHE A 292 10.89 -9.29 -13.12
CA PHE A 292 11.58 -9.52 -11.85
C PHE A 292 12.85 -10.36 -12.02
N TYR A 293 13.83 -10.11 -11.16
CA TYR A 293 14.99 -10.98 -10.95
C TYR A 293 14.78 -11.72 -9.64
N GLY A 294 15.14 -12.99 -9.55
CA GLY A 294 14.95 -13.69 -8.29
C GLY A 294 15.19 -15.18 -8.31
N GLN A 295 14.67 -15.83 -7.26
CA GLN A 295 14.75 -17.25 -7.02
C GLN A 295 13.40 -17.78 -6.53
N LEU A 296 13.07 -18.98 -6.99
CA LEU A 296 11.92 -19.79 -6.56
C LEU A 296 12.45 -21.04 -5.87
N TRP A 297 11.75 -21.47 -4.84
CA TRP A 297 11.89 -22.78 -4.24
C TRP A 297 10.61 -23.56 -4.52
N ILE A 298 10.75 -24.67 -5.24
CA ILE A 298 9.64 -25.46 -5.75
C ILE A 298 9.71 -26.84 -5.13
N GLU A 299 8.63 -27.29 -4.52
CA GLU A 299 8.49 -28.64 -4.01
C GLU A 299 8.40 -29.65 -5.18
N GLU A 300 9.16 -30.75 -5.09
CA GLU A 300 9.40 -31.67 -6.22
C GLU A 300 8.15 -32.44 -6.65
N ASP A 301 7.30 -32.86 -5.70
CA ASP A 301 6.16 -33.75 -5.98
C ASP A 301 4.92 -32.99 -6.48
N THR A 302 4.60 -31.87 -5.83
CA THR A 302 3.40 -31.06 -6.07
C THR A 302 3.65 -29.89 -7.02
N TYR A 303 4.91 -29.55 -7.29
CA TYR A 303 5.31 -28.32 -8.01
C TYR A 303 4.82 -27.04 -7.33
N ALA A 304 4.55 -27.09 -6.03
CA ALA A 304 4.13 -25.92 -5.26
C ALA A 304 5.34 -25.04 -4.91
N ILE A 305 5.15 -23.73 -5.00
CA ILE A 305 6.15 -22.75 -4.58
C ILE A 305 6.14 -22.65 -3.05
N THR A 306 7.26 -22.99 -2.41
CA THR A 306 7.43 -22.96 -0.95
C THR A 306 8.05 -21.66 -0.48
N LYS A 307 8.87 -21.03 -1.33
CA LYS A 307 9.49 -19.73 -1.08
C LYS A 307 9.73 -19.01 -2.40
N VAL A 308 9.62 -17.69 -2.38
CA VAL A 308 10.05 -16.82 -3.48
C VAL A 308 10.83 -15.64 -2.93
N SER A 309 11.90 -15.26 -3.63
CA SER A 309 12.59 -13.98 -3.45
C SER A 309 12.70 -13.32 -4.81
N MET A 310 12.11 -12.15 -4.97
CA MET A 310 12.07 -11.45 -6.26
C MET A 310 12.26 -9.94 -6.10
N GLN A 311 12.86 -9.31 -7.10
CA GLN A 311 13.11 -7.87 -7.11
C GLN A 311 12.95 -7.27 -8.51
N THR A 312 12.49 -6.03 -8.60
CA THR A 312 12.43 -5.30 -9.87
C THR A 312 13.81 -4.80 -10.29
N SER A 313 14.04 -4.64 -11.60
CA SER A 313 15.22 -3.92 -12.12
C SER A 313 15.25 -2.47 -11.59
N GLU A 314 16.44 -1.92 -11.35
CA GLU A 314 16.59 -0.49 -11.06
C GLU A 314 16.31 0.39 -12.30
N ASN A 315 16.30 -0.20 -13.50
CA ASN A 315 16.00 0.48 -14.75
C ASN A 315 14.50 0.51 -15.09
N VAL A 316 13.65 -0.19 -14.32
CA VAL A 316 12.21 -0.14 -14.57
C VAL A 316 11.70 1.25 -14.21
N ASN A 317 10.92 1.82 -15.12
CA ASN A 317 10.31 3.12 -14.94
C ASN A 317 9.15 3.05 -13.91
N LEU A 318 9.49 2.99 -12.62
CA LEU A 318 8.58 3.16 -11.49
C LEU A 318 8.79 4.55 -10.89
N ASN A 319 7.71 5.33 -10.76
CA ASN A 319 7.86 6.70 -10.34
C ASN A 319 8.30 6.76 -8.87
N PHE A 320 9.38 7.50 -8.59
CA PHE A 320 10.03 7.60 -7.28
C PHE A 320 10.51 6.28 -6.65
N ILE A 321 10.31 5.11 -7.26
CA ILE A 321 10.71 3.81 -6.71
C ILE A 321 11.92 3.31 -7.49
N ARG A 322 13.00 3.07 -6.77
CA ARG A 322 14.24 2.53 -7.30
C ARG A 322 14.21 1.02 -7.42
N SER A 323 13.67 0.35 -6.42
CA SER A 323 13.58 -1.11 -6.43
C SER A 323 12.47 -1.55 -5.50
N PHE A 324 11.70 -2.54 -5.95
CA PHE A 324 10.76 -3.25 -5.12
C PHE A 324 11.24 -4.69 -4.95
N LYS A 325 11.44 -5.11 -3.71
CA LYS A 325 11.83 -6.48 -3.34
C LYS A 325 10.69 -7.14 -2.59
N VAL A 326 10.46 -8.42 -2.87
CA VAL A 326 9.46 -9.26 -2.23
C VAL A 326 10.11 -10.57 -1.83
N GLU A 327 9.89 -10.98 -0.59
CA GLU A 327 10.23 -12.30 -0.09
C GLU A 327 9.00 -12.92 0.56
N GLN A 328 8.61 -14.09 0.09
CA GLN A 328 7.44 -14.80 0.61
C GLN A 328 7.83 -16.22 0.99
N GLN A 329 7.23 -16.70 2.06
CA GLN A 329 7.35 -18.07 2.53
C GLN A 329 5.95 -18.67 2.65
N TYR A 330 5.84 -19.94 2.30
CA TYR A 330 4.61 -20.69 2.35
C TYR A 330 4.78 -21.84 3.33
N GLN A 331 3.69 -22.17 4.00
CA GLN A 331 3.59 -23.33 4.87
C GLN A 331 2.42 -24.20 4.41
N GLN A 332 2.59 -25.50 4.55
CA GLN A 332 1.55 -26.46 4.24
C GLN A 332 0.55 -26.51 5.40
N ILE A 333 -0.74 -26.40 5.10
CA ILE A 333 -1.84 -26.64 6.04
C ILE A 333 -2.69 -27.79 5.53
N GLN A 334 -3.19 -28.61 6.45
CA GLN A 334 -4.08 -29.72 6.13
C GLN A 334 -5.47 -29.18 5.79
N HIS A 335 -6.10 -29.73 4.76
CA HIS A 335 -7.45 -29.32 4.35
C HIS A 335 -8.50 -29.86 5.36
N PRO A 336 -9.44 -29.04 5.86
CA PRO A 336 -10.41 -29.50 6.86
C PRO A 336 -11.49 -30.44 6.31
N ASP A 337 -11.72 -30.52 4.98
CA ASP A 337 -12.65 -31.52 4.40
C ASP A 337 -12.12 -32.96 4.41
N ASN A 338 -11.06 -33.25 5.17
CA ASN A 338 -10.57 -34.62 5.38
C ASN A 338 -11.54 -35.52 6.18
N ASP A 339 -12.65 -34.98 6.68
CA ASP A 339 -13.76 -35.74 7.29
C ASP A 339 -14.85 -36.19 6.28
N LEU A 340 -14.69 -35.93 4.97
CA LEU A 340 -15.64 -36.41 3.97
C LEU A 340 -15.44 -37.91 3.68
N THR A 341 -16.52 -38.68 3.76
CA THR A 341 -16.56 -40.10 3.40
C THR A 341 -16.05 -40.34 1.97
N GLU A 342 -15.36 -41.47 1.76
CA GLU A 342 -14.71 -41.88 0.50
C GLU A 342 -15.60 -41.74 -0.75
N GLU A 343 -16.92 -41.85 -0.58
CA GLU A 343 -17.91 -41.72 -1.66
C GLU A 343 -17.99 -40.29 -2.25
N LYS A 344 -17.67 -39.25 -1.47
CA LYS A 344 -17.66 -37.84 -1.91
C LYS A 344 -16.34 -37.42 -2.56
N LYS A 345 -15.21 -38.03 -2.16
CA LYS A 345 -13.88 -37.81 -2.79
C LYS A 345 -13.90 -38.18 -4.28
N ASN A 346 -14.61 -39.24 -4.63
CA ASN A 346 -14.71 -39.74 -6.01
C ASN A 346 -15.56 -38.85 -6.95
N LYS A 347 -16.41 -37.95 -6.43
CA LYS A 347 -17.23 -37.02 -7.24
C LYS A 347 -16.64 -35.61 -7.34
N ALA A 348 -15.76 -35.21 -6.43
CA ALA A 348 -15.26 -33.82 -6.36
C ALA A 348 -14.04 -33.55 -7.27
N GLY A 349 -13.42 -34.58 -7.86
CA GLY A 349 -12.07 -34.46 -8.39
C GLY A 349 -11.08 -34.32 -7.22
N SER A 350 -9.97 -35.04 -7.28
CA SER A 350 -8.98 -35.11 -6.20
C SER A 350 -8.42 -33.72 -5.84
N THR A 351 -9.01 -33.07 -4.85
CA THR A 351 -8.41 -31.92 -4.16
C THR A 351 -7.25 -32.44 -3.30
N PRO A 352 -6.04 -31.87 -3.41
CA PRO A 352 -4.91 -32.26 -2.58
C PRO A 352 -5.24 -32.17 -1.08
N ASP A 353 -4.81 -33.16 -0.30
CA ASP A 353 -5.04 -33.26 1.15
C ASP A 353 -4.49 -32.06 1.95
N SER A 354 -3.60 -31.29 1.33
CA SER A 354 -2.94 -30.13 1.91
C SER A 354 -2.82 -28.97 0.92
N VAL A 355 -2.79 -27.76 1.44
CA VAL A 355 -2.64 -26.53 0.65
C VAL A 355 -1.48 -25.73 1.21
N TRP A 356 -0.61 -25.24 0.33
CA TRP A 356 0.45 -24.30 0.70
C TRP A 356 -0.15 -22.90 0.82
N VAL A 357 -0.12 -22.31 2.01
CA VAL A 357 -0.61 -20.95 2.28
C VAL A 357 0.53 -20.04 2.73
N LEU A 358 0.40 -18.76 2.42
CA LEU A 358 1.41 -17.75 2.75
C LEU A 358 1.62 -17.64 4.28
N SER A 359 2.81 -17.91 4.79
CA SER A 359 3.13 -17.82 6.22
C SER A 359 3.82 -16.50 6.58
N ALA A 360 4.64 -15.98 5.67
CA ALA A 360 5.32 -14.70 5.83
C ALA A 360 5.46 -13.97 4.49
N ASN A 361 5.40 -12.64 4.54
CA ASN A 361 5.63 -11.76 3.40
C ASN A 361 6.41 -10.53 3.83
N ASN A 362 7.60 -10.36 3.28
CA ASN A 362 8.44 -9.18 3.48
C ASN A 362 8.54 -8.42 2.16
N THR A 363 8.13 -7.16 2.16
CA THR A 363 8.32 -6.26 1.01
C THR A 363 9.20 -5.09 1.38
N SER A 364 10.16 -4.76 0.53
CA SER A 364 11.03 -3.61 0.69
C SER A 364 10.95 -2.72 -0.55
N ILE A 365 10.58 -1.46 -0.36
CA ILE A 365 10.55 -0.43 -1.41
C ILE A 365 11.66 0.57 -1.13
N ARG A 366 12.62 0.67 -2.05
CA ARG A 366 13.63 1.72 -2.05
C ARG A 366 13.16 2.87 -2.93
N PHE A 367 13.21 4.10 -2.43
CA PHE A 367 12.82 5.27 -3.21
C PHE A 367 14.04 6.00 -3.80
N HIS A 368 13.90 6.52 -5.03
CA HIS A 368 14.78 7.54 -5.58
C HIS A 368 14.50 8.87 -4.85
N ASN A 369 15.53 9.65 -4.51
CA ASN A 369 15.45 10.94 -3.79
C ASN A 369 14.08 11.65 -3.93
N GLY A 370 13.30 11.70 -2.84
CA GLY A 370 11.89 12.16 -2.89
C GLY A 370 11.22 12.26 -1.52
N LEU A 371 12.01 12.32 -0.45
CA LEU A 371 11.53 12.25 0.94
C LEU A 371 10.53 13.34 1.33
N GLN A 372 10.64 14.50 0.67
CA GLN A 372 9.70 15.61 0.79
C GLN A 372 8.27 15.20 0.39
N LEU A 373 8.10 14.22 -0.50
CA LEU A 373 6.80 13.77 -1.02
C LEU A 373 5.97 13.01 0.03
N PHE A 374 6.63 12.51 1.08
CA PHE A 374 5.97 11.94 2.25
C PHE A 374 5.84 12.95 3.39
N GLY A 375 6.04 14.25 3.13
CA GLY A 375 6.02 15.29 4.17
C GLY A 375 7.21 15.23 5.13
N LEU A 376 8.26 14.46 4.81
CA LEU A 376 9.46 14.34 5.65
C LEU A 376 10.44 15.50 5.34
N PRO A 377 10.90 16.27 6.35
CA PRO A 377 11.69 17.47 6.17
C PRO A 377 13.16 17.15 6.00
N ILE A 378 13.58 16.80 4.79
CA ILE A 378 14.99 16.44 4.59
C ILE A 378 15.67 17.62 3.92
N GLY A 379 16.46 18.36 4.70
CA GLY A 379 17.13 19.60 4.28
C GLY A 379 18.08 19.41 3.09
N GLU A 380 18.39 20.51 2.40
CA GLU A 380 18.95 20.59 1.02
C GLU A 380 20.21 19.76 0.72
N ASP A 381 21.07 19.46 1.71
CA ASP A 381 22.31 18.71 1.48
C ASP A 381 22.06 17.17 1.44
N THR A 382 21.43 16.70 0.35
CA THR A 382 20.77 15.37 0.24
C THR A 382 21.30 14.43 -0.84
N THR A 383 22.37 14.77 -1.57
CA THR A 383 22.99 13.81 -2.49
C THR A 383 23.45 12.56 -1.73
N GLY A 384 22.75 11.44 -1.94
CA GLY A 384 23.10 10.11 -1.44
C GLY A 384 22.22 9.50 -0.34
N LYS A 385 21.25 10.25 0.23
CA LYS A 385 20.31 9.72 1.24
C LYS A 385 19.27 8.82 0.59
N GLN A 386 19.02 7.64 1.15
CA GLN A 386 18.02 6.70 0.62
C GLN A 386 16.88 6.49 1.60
N VAL A 387 15.68 6.29 1.07
CA VAL A 387 14.50 5.90 1.85
C VAL A 387 14.23 4.44 1.56
N VAL A 388 13.99 3.69 2.62
CA VAL A 388 13.52 2.31 2.49
C VAL A 388 12.26 2.17 3.31
N LEU A 389 11.19 1.69 2.69
CA LEU A 389 9.98 1.26 3.37
C LEU A 389 9.97 -0.26 3.41
N ASN A 390 9.94 -0.82 4.60
CA ASN A 390 9.88 -2.26 4.85
C ASN A 390 8.51 -2.60 5.45
N ASN A 391 7.81 -3.56 4.85
CA ASN A 391 6.63 -4.19 5.44
C ASN A 391 6.94 -5.66 5.68
N ASN A 392 6.85 -6.09 6.93
CA ASN A 392 7.03 -7.49 7.32
C ASN A 392 5.71 -7.99 7.88
N SER A 393 5.11 -8.95 7.21
CA SER A 393 3.83 -9.55 7.57
C SER A 393 4.01 -11.01 7.91
N VAL A 394 3.47 -11.43 9.05
CA VAL A 394 3.39 -12.84 9.47
C VAL A 394 1.92 -13.23 9.57
N PHE A 395 1.59 -14.39 9.01
CA PHE A 395 0.24 -14.91 8.95
C PHE A 395 0.09 -16.16 9.82
N SER A 396 -0.99 -16.22 10.60
CA SER A 396 -1.26 -17.35 11.49
C SER A 396 -2.77 -17.61 11.62
N GLY A 397 -3.14 -18.72 12.27
CA GLY A 397 -4.55 -18.99 12.60
C GLY A 397 -5.44 -19.22 11.38
N TYR A 398 -4.92 -19.86 10.33
CA TYR A 398 -5.67 -20.19 9.13
C TYR A 398 -6.86 -21.10 9.46
N LYS A 399 -8.06 -20.66 9.06
CA LYS A 399 -9.29 -21.43 9.09
C LYS A 399 -9.84 -21.47 7.68
N LEU A 400 -10.03 -22.66 7.12
CA LEU A 400 -10.48 -22.84 5.72
C LEU A 400 -11.96 -23.17 5.64
N ASN A 401 -12.59 -22.84 4.50
CA ASN A 401 -13.97 -23.16 4.14
C ASN A 401 -15.01 -22.73 5.18
N ILE A 402 -14.77 -21.59 5.83
CA ILE A 402 -15.71 -20.98 6.79
C ILE A 402 -16.93 -20.48 6.00
N GLY A 403 -18.13 -20.57 6.59
CA GLY A 403 -19.36 -20.02 6.02
C GLY A 403 -19.32 -18.49 5.83
N GLN A 404 -20.49 -17.84 5.74
CA GLN A 404 -20.53 -16.38 5.69
C GLN A 404 -19.70 -15.79 6.83
N PRO A 405 -18.98 -14.67 6.58
CA PRO A 405 -18.18 -14.06 7.62
C PRO A 405 -19.09 -13.84 8.83
N THR A 406 -18.68 -14.32 10.01
CA THR A 406 -19.24 -13.76 11.23
C THR A 406 -18.90 -12.28 11.11
N MET A 407 -19.89 -11.47 10.76
CA MET A 407 -19.85 -10.04 10.93
C MET A 407 -19.79 -9.86 12.45
N LEU A 408 -18.62 -10.13 13.04
CA LEU A 408 -18.17 -9.43 14.21
C LEU A 408 -18.38 -7.99 13.78
N GLY A 409 -19.46 -7.39 14.31
CA GLY A 409 -19.66 -5.96 14.18
C GLY A 409 -18.30 -5.35 14.39
N VAL A 410 -17.88 -4.48 13.48
CA VAL A 410 -16.56 -3.85 13.53
C VAL A 410 -16.57 -2.95 14.77
N SER A 411 -16.41 -3.58 15.91
CA SER A 411 -16.73 -3.12 17.23
C SER A 411 -15.54 -3.53 18.06
N GLN A 412 -14.84 -2.48 18.48
CA GLN A 412 -13.74 -2.46 19.44
C GLN A 412 -12.44 -3.03 18.88
N GLY A 413 -11.42 -2.23 18.63
CA GLY A 413 -11.20 -0.82 18.84
C GLY A 413 -9.78 -0.56 18.35
N GLU A 414 -9.32 0.68 18.36
CA GLU A 414 -7.88 0.92 18.45
C GLU A 414 -7.43 0.45 19.86
N GLY A 415 -7.45 -0.87 20.09
CA GLY A 415 -6.77 -1.45 21.23
C GLY A 415 -5.28 -1.21 21.03
N LEU A 416 -4.63 -0.69 22.08
CA LEU A 416 -3.18 -0.65 22.10
C LEU A 416 -2.69 -2.10 21.99
N LEU A 417 -1.85 -2.38 20.99
CA LEU A 417 -1.28 -3.70 20.80
C LEU A 417 -0.43 -4.09 22.03
N THR A 418 -0.80 -5.19 22.67
CA THR A 418 -0.15 -5.74 23.86
C THR A 418 0.91 -6.77 23.49
N GLU A 419 1.80 -7.11 24.44
CA GLU A 419 2.92 -8.03 24.20
C GLU A 419 2.47 -9.45 23.81
N ASP A 420 1.37 -9.94 24.37
CA ASP A 420 0.78 -11.27 24.10
C ASP A 420 0.15 -11.39 22.70
N GLN A 421 -0.20 -10.26 22.08
CA GLN A 421 -0.78 -10.21 20.73
C GLN A 421 0.28 -10.27 19.61
N ARG A 422 1.57 -10.20 19.95
CA ARG A 422 2.66 -10.22 18.97
C ARG A 422 2.91 -11.64 18.46
N LEU A 423 2.76 -11.85 17.15
CA LEU A 423 3.11 -13.13 16.51
C LEU A 423 4.63 -13.37 16.45
N THR A 424 5.43 -12.30 16.51
CA THR A 424 6.89 -12.36 16.54
C THR A 424 7.43 -11.34 17.53
N PRO A 425 8.48 -11.67 18.32
CA PRO A 425 9.09 -10.73 19.24
C PRO A 425 9.69 -9.52 18.51
N LEU A 426 9.93 -8.43 19.26
CA LEU A 426 10.66 -7.28 18.71
C LEU A 426 12.15 -7.61 18.59
N SER A 427 12.73 -7.25 17.44
CA SER A 427 14.19 -7.29 17.29
C SER A 427 14.87 -6.23 18.15
N SER A 428 16.16 -6.39 18.44
CA SER A 428 16.96 -5.39 19.17
C SER A 428 16.89 -4.01 18.50
N ARG A 429 16.83 -4.00 17.17
CA ARG A 429 16.64 -2.77 16.38
C ARG A 429 15.29 -2.13 16.68
N GLU A 430 14.19 -2.87 16.60
CA GLU A 430 12.84 -2.35 16.82
C GLU A 430 12.63 -1.85 18.26
N GLN A 431 13.25 -2.52 19.24
CA GLN A 431 13.25 -2.05 20.62
C GLN A 431 13.97 -0.69 20.76
N ALA A 432 15.13 -0.53 20.11
CA ALA A 432 15.87 0.72 20.07
C ALA A 432 15.07 1.87 19.43
N ILE A 433 14.20 1.58 18.45
CA ILE A 433 13.29 2.58 17.86
C ILE A 433 12.38 3.16 18.94
N TYR A 434 11.68 2.31 19.69
CA TYR A 434 10.77 2.78 20.74
C TYR A 434 11.49 3.59 21.82
N THR A 435 12.65 3.11 22.29
CA THR A 435 13.46 3.84 23.28
C THR A 435 13.95 5.20 22.77
N ALA A 436 14.33 5.29 21.48
CA ALA A 436 14.77 6.54 20.87
C ALA A 436 13.61 7.53 20.71
N VAL A 437 12.43 7.05 20.33
CA VAL A 437 11.21 7.87 20.21
C VAL A 437 10.83 8.50 21.54
N ASP A 438 10.85 7.73 22.63
CA ASP A 438 10.55 8.26 23.98
C ASP A 438 11.52 9.37 24.38
N SER A 439 12.79 9.23 24.03
CA SER A 439 13.83 10.24 24.25
C SER A 439 13.59 11.51 23.42
N LEU A 440 13.16 11.36 22.15
CA LEU A 440 12.88 12.47 21.24
C LEU A 440 11.63 13.24 21.62
N ARG A 441 10.58 12.55 22.09
CA ARG A 441 9.31 13.16 22.51
C ARG A 441 9.50 14.17 23.63
N ASN A 442 10.47 13.94 24.52
CA ASN A 442 10.78 14.82 25.64
C ASN A 442 11.70 16.00 25.26
N ASN A 443 12.24 16.02 24.04
CA ASN A 443 13.15 17.07 23.58
C ASN A 443 12.39 18.26 22.96
N LYS A 444 12.60 19.47 23.51
CA LYS A 444 11.92 20.69 23.06
C LYS A 444 12.31 21.13 21.65
N ASP A 445 13.57 20.99 21.27
CA ASP A 445 14.07 21.39 19.94
C ASP A 445 13.54 20.47 18.85
N PHE A 446 13.49 19.16 19.13
CA PHE A 446 12.87 18.16 18.26
C PHE A 446 11.39 18.50 18.00
N ASN A 447 10.62 18.71 19.07
CA ASN A 447 9.20 19.06 18.97
C ASN A 447 8.97 20.38 18.21
N ARG A 448 9.85 21.39 18.37
CA ARG A 448 9.75 22.66 17.65
C ARG A 448 10.00 22.50 16.15
N GLY A 449 11.06 21.78 15.76
CA GLY A 449 11.36 21.60 14.34
C GLY A 449 10.41 20.64 13.62
N ILE A 450 9.83 19.64 14.30
CA ILE A 450 8.73 18.83 13.75
C ILE A 450 7.50 19.72 13.49
N LYS A 451 7.10 20.59 14.43
CA LYS A 451 5.98 21.51 14.20
C LYS A 451 6.21 22.44 13.01
N LEU A 452 7.40 23.04 12.90
CA LEU A 452 7.74 23.92 11.77
C LEU A 452 7.76 23.16 10.44
N THR A 453 8.25 21.93 10.45
CA THR A 453 8.19 21.06 9.28
C THR A 453 6.76 20.77 8.88
N THR A 454 5.94 20.29 9.81
CA THR A 454 4.56 19.90 9.54
C THR A 454 3.80 21.10 9.00
N LEU A 455 4.11 22.31 9.48
CA LEU A 455 3.58 23.56 8.93
C LEU A 455 3.95 23.75 7.45
N ILE A 456 5.22 23.57 7.08
CA ILE A 456 5.68 23.71 5.69
C ILE A 456 5.07 22.61 4.80
N ALA A 457 5.02 21.37 5.30
CA ALA A 457 4.58 20.20 4.53
C ALA A 457 3.06 20.13 4.34
N THR A 458 2.29 20.52 5.36
CA THR A 458 0.82 20.40 5.36
C THR A 458 0.11 21.75 5.19
N GLY A 459 0.81 22.86 5.39
CA GLY A 459 0.21 24.19 5.46
C GLY A 459 -0.54 24.47 6.77
N TYR A 460 -0.61 23.52 7.69
CA TYR A 460 -1.39 23.63 8.93
C TYR A 460 -0.51 23.71 10.17
N TRP A 461 -0.97 24.52 11.13
CA TRP A 461 -0.39 24.57 12.46
C TRP A 461 -1.30 23.82 13.45
N ASP A 462 -0.80 22.70 13.97
CA ASP A 462 -1.55 21.84 14.89
C ASP A 462 -1.14 22.07 16.36
N PHE A 463 -2.13 22.42 17.18
CA PHE A 463 -2.02 22.55 18.62
C PHE A 463 -2.44 21.23 19.29
N ALA A 464 -1.44 20.42 19.64
CA ALA A 464 -1.58 19.20 20.45
C ALA A 464 -2.66 18.21 19.94
N ASN A 465 -2.82 18.09 18.62
CA ASN A 465 -3.86 17.26 17.97
C ASN A 465 -5.30 17.59 18.44
N ARG A 466 -5.55 18.81 18.93
CA ARG A 466 -6.86 19.28 19.40
C ARG A 466 -7.43 20.37 18.51
N LEU A 467 -6.59 21.32 18.12
CA LEU A 467 -6.95 22.47 17.31
C LEU A 467 -5.95 22.61 16.16
N ARG A 468 -6.44 22.95 14.98
CA ARG A 468 -5.68 23.18 13.76
C ARG A 468 -6.01 24.57 13.20
N VAL A 469 -4.99 25.30 12.76
CA VAL A 469 -5.11 26.61 12.11
C VAL A 469 -4.45 26.56 10.74
N GLY A 470 -5.07 27.13 9.70
CA GLY A 470 -4.54 27.12 8.33
C GLY A 470 -5.64 27.07 7.26
N PRO A 471 -5.37 26.47 6.09
CA PRO A 471 -4.03 26.28 5.55
C PRO A 471 -3.38 27.64 5.26
N LEU A 472 -2.09 27.81 5.57
CA LEU A 472 -1.34 29.05 5.37
C LEU A 472 -1.34 29.53 3.91
N SER A 473 -1.48 28.61 2.95
CA SER A 473 -1.62 28.94 1.52
C SER A 473 -2.85 29.78 1.21
N SER A 474 -3.91 29.67 2.03
CA SER A 474 -5.14 30.45 1.89
C SER A 474 -5.18 31.70 2.75
N LEU A 475 -4.15 31.94 3.60
CA LEU A 475 -4.12 33.07 4.52
C LEU A 475 -4.20 34.41 3.78
N VAL A 476 -3.48 34.52 2.67
CA VAL A 476 -3.51 35.63 1.73
C VAL A 476 -3.65 35.07 0.33
N SER A 477 -4.78 35.33 -0.32
CA SER A 477 -5.05 34.95 -1.70
C SER A 477 -5.48 36.17 -2.50
N GLY A 478 -5.71 35.99 -3.81
CA GLY A 478 -6.34 37.04 -4.59
C GLY A 478 -7.07 36.53 -5.81
N ASN A 479 -8.09 37.25 -6.25
CA ASN A 479 -8.82 36.97 -7.49
C ASN A 479 -9.40 38.26 -8.10
N PHE A 480 -9.97 38.15 -9.30
CA PHE A 480 -10.46 39.31 -10.05
C PHE A 480 -11.70 39.98 -9.44
N VAL A 481 -12.49 39.25 -8.66
CA VAL A 481 -13.73 39.74 -8.04
C VAL A 481 -13.44 40.38 -6.68
N GLU A 482 -12.70 39.67 -5.83
CA GLU A 482 -12.40 40.04 -4.44
C GLU A 482 -11.11 40.85 -4.29
N GLY A 483 -10.26 40.90 -5.31
CA GLY A 483 -8.93 41.52 -5.22
C GLY A 483 -8.04 40.72 -4.29
N THR A 484 -7.34 41.38 -3.37
CA THR A 484 -6.67 40.70 -2.25
C THR A 484 -7.73 40.15 -1.29
N ARG A 485 -7.55 38.92 -0.83
CA ARG A 485 -8.40 38.25 0.15
C ARG A 485 -7.54 37.76 1.30
N ILE A 486 -7.97 38.03 2.53
CA ILE A 486 -7.36 37.47 3.75
C ILE A 486 -8.36 36.49 4.35
N ARG A 487 -7.91 35.29 4.73
CA ARG A 487 -8.76 34.24 5.32
C ARG A 487 -8.07 33.60 6.50
N LEU A 488 -8.79 33.41 7.60
CA LEU A 488 -8.34 32.64 8.75
C LEU A 488 -9.29 31.47 8.99
N GLY A 489 -8.75 30.24 8.98
CA GLY A 489 -9.50 29.02 9.22
C GLY A 489 -9.06 28.28 10.48
N VAL A 490 -10.02 27.64 11.14
CA VAL A 490 -9.83 26.84 12.36
C VAL A 490 -10.62 25.54 12.32
N TRP A 491 -10.06 24.46 12.87
CA TRP A 491 -10.70 23.13 12.94
C TRP A 491 -10.34 22.44 14.25
N THR A 492 -11.27 21.72 14.86
CA THR A 492 -10.96 20.77 15.93
C THR A 492 -10.47 19.44 15.36
N LEU A 493 -9.65 18.71 16.11
CA LEU A 493 -9.08 17.42 15.70
C LEU A 493 -9.52 16.30 16.65
N GLU A 494 -9.18 15.06 16.33
CA GLU A 494 -9.63 13.88 17.09
C GLU A 494 -9.16 13.86 18.55
N GLY A 495 -8.09 14.58 18.88
CA GLY A 495 -7.67 14.75 20.27
C GLY A 495 -8.55 15.69 21.10
N PHE A 496 -9.43 16.48 20.46
CA PHE A 496 -10.51 17.21 21.14
C PHE A 496 -11.68 16.27 21.41
N ASN A 497 -12.17 15.58 20.37
CA ASN A 497 -13.22 14.57 20.50
C ASN A 497 -13.21 13.61 19.29
N LYS A 498 -13.26 12.29 19.50
CA LYS A 498 -13.20 11.30 18.40
C LYS A 498 -14.44 11.28 17.47
N GLN A 499 -15.56 11.86 17.89
CA GLN A 499 -16.85 11.88 17.17
C GLN A 499 -17.23 13.26 16.64
N TRP A 500 -16.78 14.34 17.29
CA TRP A 500 -17.19 15.71 16.94
C TRP A 500 -16.05 16.52 16.34
N ASN A 501 -16.29 17.09 15.16
CA ASN A 501 -15.42 18.07 14.53
C ASN A 501 -16.19 19.38 14.29
N LEU A 502 -15.62 20.47 14.79
CA LEU A 502 -16.08 21.83 14.54
C LEU A 502 -15.05 22.49 13.65
N ASN A 503 -15.49 23.06 12.55
CA ASN A 503 -14.65 23.77 11.63
C ASN A 503 -15.27 25.07 11.17
N GLY A 504 -14.43 26.02 10.78
CA GLY A 504 -14.92 27.25 10.19
C GLY A 504 -13.80 28.16 9.73
N TYR A 505 -14.18 29.18 8.97
CA TYR A 505 -13.28 30.22 8.52
C TYR A 505 -14.00 31.56 8.39
N LEU A 506 -13.21 32.61 8.48
CA LEU A 506 -13.63 33.99 8.20
C LEU A 506 -12.68 34.59 7.17
N ALA A 507 -13.22 35.26 6.16
CA ALA A 507 -12.45 35.90 5.12
C ALA A 507 -12.98 37.31 4.79
N TYR A 508 -12.09 38.18 4.32
CA TYR A 508 -12.41 39.52 3.85
C TYR A 508 -11.73 39.79 2.51
N GLY A 509 -12.52 40.25 1.53
CA GLY A 509 -12.03 40.69 0.22
C GLY A 509 -11.97 42.22 0.14
N PHE A 510 -10.82 42.75 -0.28
CA PHE A 510 -10.55 44.20 -0.29
C PHE A 510 -11.15 44.93 -1.51
N ARG A 511 -11.41 44.23 -2.62
CA ARG A 511 -12.03 44.84 -3.81
C ARG A 511 -13.56 44.84 -3.76
N ASP A 512 -14.15 43.77 -3.21
CA ASP A 512 -15.60 43.65 -3.11
C ASP A 512 -16.16 44.17 -1.78
N ASN A 513 -15.28 44.52 -0.83
CA ASN A 513 -15.60 45.05 0.51
C ASN A 513 -16.59 44.17 1.29
N ARG A 514 -16.42 42.84 1.22
CA ARG A 514 -17.34 41.88 1.84
C ARG A 514 -16.63 40.86 2.72
N TRP A 515 -17.25 40.63 3.87
CA TRP A 515 -16.97 39.49 4.75
C TRP A 515 -17.61 38.21 4.20
N LYS A 516 -16.89 37.11 4.37
CA LYS A 516 -17.23 35.77 3.91
C LYS A 516 -16.93 34.79 5.03
N MET A 517 -17.74 33.76 5.18
CA MET A 517 -17.57 32.80 6.26
C MET A 517 -18.02 31.40 5.87
N GLY A 518 -17.46 30.41 6.54
CA GLY A 518 -17.97 29.05 6.53
C GLY A 518 -17.93 28.46 7.93
N VAL A 519 -18.95 27.72 8.31
CA VAL A 519 -19.05 26.97 9.56
C VAL A 519 -19.50 25.56 9.22
N GLY A 520 -18.77 24.56 9.70
CA GLY A 520 -19.06 23.16 9.52
C GLY A 520 -19.04 22.40 10.83
N ILE A 521 -20.00 21.49 10.99
CA ILE A 521 -20.06 20.55 12.12
C ILE A 521 -20.13 19.15 11.53
N LYS A 522 -19.15 18.30 11.84
CA LYS A 522 -19.18 16.87 11.51
C LYS A 522 -19.40 16.07 12.78
N TYR A 523 -20.37 15.17 12.73
CA TYR A 523 -20.67 14.19 13.76
C TYR A 523 -20.46 12.79 13.18
N LEU A 524 -19.57 12.01 13.80
CA LEU A 524 -19.18 10.67 13.36
C LEU A 524 -19.67 9.64 14.39
N PRO A 525 -20.97 9.26 14.38
CA PRO A 525 -21.54 8.32 15.35
C PRO A 525 -20.89 6.94 15.30
N SER A 526 -20.47 6.49 14.11
CA SER A 526 -19.84 5.19 13.91
C SER A 526 -18.71 5.27 12.87
N ARG A 527 -17.59 4.59 13.16
CA ARG A 527 -16.45 4.45 12.23
C ARG A 527 -16.58 3.20 11.37
N ALA A 528 -17.29 2.18 11.85
CA ALA A 528 -17.48 0.93 11.12
C ALA A 528 -18.76 0.21 11.59
N PRO A 529 -19.83 0.19 10.77
CA PRO A 529 -19.94 0.82 9.45
C PRO A 529 -19.75 2.34 9.53
N TYR A 530 -19.12 2.94 8.53
CA TYR A 530 -18.87 4.38 8.52
C TYR A 530 -20.20 5.12 8.46
N SER A 531 -20.39 6.07 9.37
CA SER A 531 -21.56 6.94 9.40
C SER A 531 -21.15 8.34 9.83
N LYS A 532 -21.45 9.34 9.00
CA LYS A 532 -21.13 10.75 9.24
C LYS A 532 -22.33 11.64 8.93
N THR A 533 -22.72 12.46 9.89
CA THR A 533 -23.62 13.60 9.67
C THR A 533 -22.79 14.86 9.58
N GLU A 534 -23.05 15.71 8.60
CA GLU A 534 -22.36 16.99 8.43
C GLU A 534 -23.34 18.12 8.18
N PHE A 535 -23.17 19.20 8.92
CA PHE A 535 -23.89 20.45 8.79
C PHE A 535 -22.92 21.51 8.27
N ILE A 536 -23.32 22.23 7.22
CA ILE A 536 -22.49 23.23 6.56
C ILE A 536 -23.33 24.49 6.39
N LEU A 537 -22.83 25.60 6.93
CA LEU A 537 -23.31 26.95 6.69
C LEU A 537 -22.19 27.74 6.02
N ARG A 538 -22.42 28.20 4.79
CA ARG A 538 -21.39 28.90 4.00
C ARG A 538 -21.95 30.15 3.36
N GLN A 539 -21.17 31.22 3.38
CA GLN A 539 -21.41 32.46 2.67
C GLN A 539 -20.11 32.91 2.00
N ASP A 540 -19.94 32.55 0.74
CA ASP A 540 -18.69 32.76 -0.01
C ASP A 540 -18.93 32.65 -1.53
N TYR A 541 -17.94 33.07 -2.33
CA TYR A 541 -17.91 32.75 -3.76
C TYR A 541 -17.60 31.26 -3.97
N ASP A 542 -18.26 30.69 -4.96
CA ASP A 542 -18.14 29.29 -5.36
C ASP A 542 -18.10 29.20 -6.88
N MET A 543 -17.39 28.20 -7.42
CA MET A 543 -17.61 27.75 -8.79
C MET A 543 -18.59 26.57 -8.76
N ILE A 544 -19.66 26.63 -9.56
CA ILE A 544 -20.71 25.58 -9.58
C ILE A 544 -20.16 24.20 -9.96
N THR A 545 -18.95 24.12 -10.56
CA THR A 545 -18.37 22.90 -11.12
C THR A 545 -17.11 22.40 -10.38
N GLU A 546 -17.02 22.51 -9.05
CA GLU A 546 -15.87 21.99 -8.28
C GLU A 546 -15.90 20.46 -8.06
N ASN A 547 -14.74 19.85 -7.81
CA ASN A 547 -14.54 18.44 -7.42
C ASN A 547 -13.50 18.37 -6.30
N ASP A 548 -13.59 17.34 -5.45
CA ASP A 548 -12.73 17.15 -4.26
C ASP A 548 -11.20 17.09 -4.55
N ASP A 549 -10.80 16.85 -5.80
CA ASP A 549 -9.40 16.69 -6.23
C ASP A 549 -8.80 17.96 -6.90
N GLU A 550 -9.54 19.06 -7.00
CA GLU A 550 -9.05 20.30 -7.65
C GLU A 550 -8.30 21.22 -6.68
N MET A 551 -7.37 22.02 -7.21
CA MET A 551 -6.64 23.00 -6.39
C MET A 551 -7.62 24.05 -5.87
N ASP A 552 -7.63 24.25 -4.55
CA ASP A 552 -8.44 25.28 -3.89
C ASP A 552 -8.32 26.62 -4.63
N MET A 553 -9.48 27.25 -4.87
CA MET A 553 -9.59 28.56 -5.52
C MET A 553 -8.76 29.65 -4.82
N ASP A 554 -8.53 29.47 -3.51
CA ASP A 554 -7.77 30.35 -2.62
C ASP A 554 -6.28 29.99 -2.53
N ASN A 555 -5.67 29.50 -3.62
CA ASN A 555 -4.25 29.15 -3.63
C ASN A 555 -3.42 30.15 -4.45
N ILE A 556 -2.29 30.61 -3.91
CA ILE A 556 -1.35 31.53 -4.58
C ILE A 556 -0.92 31.08 -5.99
N PHE A 557 -0.93 29.77 -6.26
CA PHE A 557 -0.57 29.21 -7.57
C PHE A 557 -1.65 29.36 -8.65
N THR A 558 -2.92 29.58 -8.29
CA THR A 558 -4.03 29.67 -9.27
C THR A 558 -4.03 30.99 -10.04
N LEU A 559 -3.42 32.05 -9.50
CA LEU A 559 -3.31 33.35 -10.13
C LEU A 559 -2.42 33.36 -11.38
N GLY A 560 -1.28 32.65 -11.34
CA GLY A 560 -0.32 32.64 -12.44
C GLY A 560 -0.64 31.67 -13.59
N LEU A 561 -1.47 30.66 -13.33
CA LEU A 561 -1.76 29.57 -14.27
C LEU A 561 -3.15 29.66 -14.91
N ARG A 562 -3.93 30.71 -14.61
CA ARG A 562 -5.28 30.91 -15.13
C ARG A 562 -5.26 31.41 -16.57
N LYS A 563 -6.16 30.88 -17.41
CA LYS A 563 -6.37 31.37 -18.77
C LYS A 563 -7.03 32.75 -18.75
N ASN A 564 -6.77 33.54 -19.79
CA ASN A 564 -7.44 34.81 -20.00
C ASN A 564 -8.88 34.59 -20.52
N ILE A 565 -9.75 34.07 -19.66
CA ILE A 565 -11.18 33.85 -19.91
C ILE A 565 -12.01 34.43 -18.75
N PRO A 566 -13.28 34.82 -18.99
CA PRO A 566 -14.15 35.36 -17.95
C PRO A 566 -14.20 34.46 -16.71
N ALA A 567 -14.18 35.07 -15.52
CA ALA A 567 -14.37 34.36 -14.26
C ALA A 567 -15.87 34.19 -13.99
N TYR A 568 -16.33 32.95 -14.00
CA TYR A 568 -17.71 32.62 -13.64
C TYR A 568 -17.76 32.24 -12.16
N GLN A 569 -17.84 33.24 -11.30
CA GLN A 569 -18.00 33.07 -9.85
C GLN A 569 -19.42 33.40 -9.43
N VAL A 570 -19.95 32.65 -8.48
CA VAL A 570 -21.29 32.85 -7.92
C VAL A 570 -21.14 33.08 -6.42
N PHE A 571 -21.64 34.21 -5.92
CA PHE A 571 -21.73 34.42 -4.49
C PHE A 571 -22.87 33.57 -3.96
N THR A 572 -22.56 32.65 -3.05
CA THR A 572 -23.53 31.68 -2.54
C THR A 572 -23.76 31.87 -1.05
N ARG A 573 -25.02 31.79 -0.62
CA ARG A 573 -25.41 31.55 0.77
C ARG A 573 -26.01 30.16 0.84
N GLN A 574 -25.39 29.28 1.61
CA GLN A 574 -25.70 27.86 1.61
C GLN A 574 -25.94 27.37 3.03
N LEU A 575 -27.01 26.59 3.19
CA LEU A 575 -27.26 25.73 4.34
C LEU A 575 -27.40 24.30 3.83
N LYS A 576 -26.51 23.40 4.26
CA LYS A 576 -26.51 22.02 3.82
C LYS A 576 -26.41 21.07 5.01
N VAL A 577 -27.26 20.06 5.03
CA VAL A 577 -27.18 18.92 5.93
C VAL A 577 -26.95 17.69 5.07
N GLN A 578 -25.96 16.87 5.40
CA GLN A 578 -25.69 15.63 4.68
C GLN A 578 -25.39 14.47 5.61
N GLN A 579 -25.90 13.30 5.26
CA GLN A 579 -25.68 12.04 5.97
C GLN A 579 -24.99 11.06 5.02
N GLU A 580 -23.80 10.62 5.36
CA GLU A 580 -23.06 9.57 4.65
C GLU A 580 -23.10 8.28 5.48
N TYR A 581 -23.37 7.14 4.85
CA TYR A 581 -23.50 5.86 5.51
C TYR A 581 -23.06 4.70 4.60
N ASP A 582 -22.24 3.80 5.12
CA ASP A 582 -21.91 2.54 4.45
C ASP A 582 -23.01 1.49 4.69
N LEU A 583 -23.71 1.12 3.61
CA LEU A 583 -24.71 0.05 3.66
C LEU A 583 -24.04 -1.32 3.82
N ASN A 584 -22.91 -1.52 3.14
CA ASN A 584 -22.03 -2.68 3.27
C ASN A 584 -20.62 -2.33 2.73
N HIS A 585 -19.73 -3.32 2.62
CA HIS A 585 -18.35 -3.10 2.16
C HIS A 585 -18.24 -2.46 0.75
N ASN A 586 -19.20 -2.73 -0.15
CA ASN A 586 -19.17 -2.26 -1.53
C ASN A 586 -20.10 -1.06 -1.79
N TRP A 587 -21.13 -0.86 -0.96
CA TRP A 587 -22.18 0.14 -1.15
C TRP A 587 -22.12 1.23 -0.09
N SER A 588 -22.06 2.49 -0.54
CA SER A 588 -22.20 3.66 0.31
C SER A 588 -23.32 4.56 -0.20
N ALA A 589 -24.10 5.13 0.72
CA ALA A 589 -25.17 6.07 0.44
C ALA A 589 -24.88 7.43 1.08
N LYS A 590 -25.21 8.50 0.37
CA LYS A 590 -25.16 9.87 0.89
C LYS A 590 -26.47 10.58 0.60
N PHE A 591 -27.13 11.02 1.66
CA PHE A 591 -28.34 11.84 1.60
C PHE A 591 -27.98 13.29 1.89
N PHE A 592 -28.64 14.24 1.25
CA PHE A 592 -28.46 15.65 1.59
C PHE A 592 -29.74 16.46 1.43
N LEU A 593 -29.83 17.50 2.25
CA LEU A 593 -30.74 18.62 2.12
C LEU A 593 -29.90 19.88 1.96
N ASN A 594 -30.17 20.67 0.93
CA ASN A 594 -29.34 21.80 0.54
C ASN A 594 -30.24 22.99 0.16
N TYR A 595 -30.15 24.07 0.92
CA TYR A 595 -30.68 25.36 0.53
C TYR A 595 -29.53 26.23 0.03
N LYS A 596 -29.68 26.83 -1.14
CA LYS A 596 -28.67 27.69 -1.76
C LYS A 596 -29.32 28.91 -2.41
N ASP A 597 -28.86 30.10 -2.03
CA ASP A 597 -29.13 31.37 -2.70
C ASP A 597 -27.88 31.78 -3.49
N MET A 598 -28.05 32.07 -4.78
CA MET A 598 -27.00 32.23 -5.77
C MET A 598 -27.09 33.60 -6.44
N ASN A 599 -26.03 34.38 -6.32
CA ASN A 599 -25.85 35.67 -6.97
C ASN A 599 -24.61 35.64 -7.89
N PRO A 600 -24.80 35.35 -9.20
CA PRO A 600 -23.70 35.25 -10.16
C PRO A 600 -23.07 36.63 -10.44
N THR A 601 -21.75 36.63 -10.65
CA THR A 601 -20.99 37.83 -11.05
C THR A 601 -21.07 38.12 -12.56
N PHE A 602 -21.76 37.26 -13.30
CA PHE A 602 -21.94 37.31 -14.75
C PHE A 602 -23.43 37.43 -15.08
N PRO A 603 -23.78 37.90 -16.29
CA PRO A 603 -25.18 38.08 -16.67
C PRO A 603 -25.98 36.77 -16.57
N LEU A 604 -27.00 36.81 -15.71
CA LEU A 604 -28.06 35.82 -15.63
C LEU A 604 -29.37 36.58 -15.73
N ASN A 605 -30.15 36.27 -16.76
CA ASN A 605 -31.46 36.86 -16.98
C ASN A 605 -32.48 35.74 -17.21
N TYR A 606 -33.55 35.73 -16.43
CA TYR A 606 -34.69 34.84 -16.63
C TYR A 606 -35.99 35.48 -16.13
N HIS A 607 -37.11 35.01 -16.69
CA HIS A 607 -38.44 35.34 -16.19
C HIS A 607 -38.92 34.24 -15.22
N PRO A 608 -39.46 34.59 -14.03
CA PRO A 608 -40.08 33.62 -13.15
C PRO A 608 -41.27 32.94 -13.85
N GLU A 609 -41.41 31.63 -13.67
CA GLU A 609 -42.42 30.82 -14.34
C GLU A 609 -43.85 31.29 -13.98
N GLY A 610 -44.71 31.50 -14.97
CA GLY A 610 -46.11 31.91 -14.79
C GLY A 610 -46.39 33.41 -14.81
N LEU A 611 -45.40 34.28 -15.01
CA LEU A 611 -45.58 35.72 -15.20
C LEU A 611 -45.20 36.10 -16.64
N ALA A 612 -46.10 36.80 -17.34
CA ALA A 612 -45.90 37.27 -18.71
C ALA A 612 -44.62 38.12 -18.86
N ASP A 613 -44.16 38.31 -20.11
CA ASP A 613 -42.96 39.06 -20.56
C ASP A 613 -42.78 40.49 -19.98
N MET A 614 -43.68 40.96 -19.11
CA MET A 614 -43.68 42.26 -18.45
C MET A 614 -43.11 42.25 -17.01
N SER A 615 -42.79 41.10 -16.43
CA SER A 615 -42.14 41.04 -15.12
C SER A 615 -40.64 41.37 -15.19
N PRO A 616 -40.06 42.04 -14.16
CA PRO A 616 -38.65 42.38 -14.15
C PRO A 616 -37.79 41.11 -14.21
N LEU A 617 -36.71 41.16 -14.99
CA LEU A 617 -35.74 40.08 -15.06
C LEU A 617 -35.11 39.85 -13.68
N LEU A 618 -35.04 38.59 -13.28
CA LEU A 618 -34.35 38.20 -12.06
C LEU A 618 -32.89 37.86 -12.36
N HIS A 619 -32.01 38.22 -11.43
CA HIS A 619 -30.56 38.00 -11.52
C HIS A 619 -30.01 37.08 -10.44
N THR A 620 -30.86 36.65 -9.50
CA THR A 620 -30.50 35.73 -8.40
C THR A 620 -31.35 34.47 -8.49
N ILE A 621 -30.83 33.35 -7.99
CA ILE A 621 -31.54 32.06 -7.95
C ILE A 621 -31.47 31.51 -6.54
N SER A 622 -32.63 31.18 -5.98
CA SER A 622 -32.74 30.43 -4.73
C SER A 622 -33.28 29.04 -5.02
N THR A 623 -32.65 28.02 -4.43
CA THR A 623 -33.07 26.61 -4.58
C THR A 623 -33.01 25.87 -3.26
N SER A 624 -33.99 25.00 -3.03
CA SER A 624 -33.96 23.95 -2.03
C SER A 624 -33.93 22.60 -2.76
N GLU A 625 -32.91 21.80 -2.46
CA GLU A 625 -32.66 20.51 -3.08
C GLU A 625 -32.57 19.42 -2.01
N ALA A 626 -33.23 18.29 -2.25
CA ALA A 626 -33.01 17.04 -1.54
C ALA A 626 -32.39 16.05 -2.50
N GLY A 627 -31.38 15.29 -2.07
CA GLY A 627 -30.75 14.33 -2.97
C GLY A 627 -30.20 13.09 -2.29
N ILE A 628 -30.01 12.08 -3.11
CA ILE A 628 -29.38 10.81 -2.76
C ILE A 628 -28.27 10.51 -3.76
N ASN A 629 -27.11 10.11 -3.23
CA ASN A 629 -26.00 9.57 -4.00
C ASN A 629 -25.73 8.15 -3.52
N LEU A 630 -25.96 7.18 -4.39
CA LEU A 630 -25.65 5.77 -4.18
C LEU A 630 -24.38 5.45 -4.96
N ARG A 631 -23.38 4.91 -4.26
CA ARG A 631 -22.10 4.55 -4.85
C ARG A 631 -21.80 3.08 -4.60
N TYR A 632 -21.44 2.39 -5.68
CA TYR A 632 -20.95 1.02 -5.67
C TYR A 632 -19.48 0.99 -6.08
N ALA A 633 -18.63 0.41 -5.23
CA ALA A 633 -17.23 0.15 -5.52
C ALA A 633 -16.84 -1.22 -4.94
N HIS A 634 -16.47 -2.15 -5.81
CA HIS A 634 -16.11 -3.50 -5.39
C HIS A 634 -14.68 -3.54 -4.83
N ASN A 635 -14.49 -4.18 -3.66
CA ASN A 635 -13.18 -4.39 -3.01
C ASN A 635 -12.35 -3.11 -2.87
N GLU A 636 -12.99 -2.00 -2.53
CA GLU A 636 -12.31 -0.74 -2.36
C GLU A 636 -11.61 -0.67 -1.00
N ARG A 637 -10.31 -0.31 -1.01
CA ARG A 637 -9.60 -0.01 0.23
C ARG A 637 -9.95 1.40 0.70
N THR A 638 -10.40 1.54 1.94
CA THR A 638 -10.80 2.82 2.52
C THR A 638 -10.20 3.02 3.91
N THR A 639 -9.90 4.25 4.28
CA THR A 639 -9.40 4.64 5.61
C THR A 639 -10.10 5.90 6.08
N ILE A 640 -10.18 6.13 7.39
CA ILE A 640 -10.75 7.36 7.95
C ILE A 640 -9.61 8.27 8.35
N PHE A 641 -9.62 9.51 7.86
CA PHE A 641 -8.64 10.52 8.18
C PHE A 641 -9.35 11.83 8.48
N ASN A 642 -9.13 12.40 9.68
CA ASN A 642 -9.79 13.61 10.15
C ASN A 642 -11.31 13.58 9.90
N TYR A 643 -11.98 12.53 10.40
CA TYR A 643 -13.43 12.30 10.29
C TYR A 643 -13.97 11.98 8.87
N ASP A 644 -13.15 12.13 7.83
CA ASP A 644 -13.55 11.84 6.45
C ASP A 644 -13.05 10.47 5.99
N LYS A 645 -13.91 9.75 5.27
CA LYS A 645 -13.57 8.47 4.65
C LYS A 645 -12.80 8.71 3.35
N ILE A 646 -11.50 8.45 3.39
CA ILE A 646 -10.62 8.47 2.23
C ILE A 646 -10.69 7.12 1.52
N ARG A 647 -10.93 7.16 0.21
CA ARG A 647 -10.95 6.01 -0.69
C ARG A 647 -9.58 5.90 -1.36
N ILE A 648 -8.88 4.80 -1.15
CA ILE A 648 -7.47 4.64 -1.53
C ILE A 648 -7.36 4.11 -2.96
N TYR A 649 -7.94 2.93 -3.23
CA TYR A 649 -7.79 2.26 -4.52
C TYR A 649 -8.84 1.15 -4.72
N THR A 650 -9.31 1.02 -5.97
CA THR A 650 -9.98 -0.18 -6.49
C THR A 650 -9.60 -0.35 -7.96
N ARG A 651 -9.45 -1.60 -8.41
CA ARG A 651 -9.24 -1.96 -9.83
C ARG A 651 -10.55 -2.11 -10.61
N PHE A 652 -11.67 -2.21 -9.88
CA PHE A 652 -12.99 -2.48 -10.43
C PHE A 652 -13.71 -1.18 -10.78
N PRO A 653 -14.70 -1.22 -11.68
CA PRO A 653 -15.48 -0.03 -12.01
C PRO A 653 -16.25 0.48 -10.77
N VAL A 654 -16.23 1.79 -10.60
CA VAL A 654 -17.02 2.53 -9.61
C VAL A 654 -18.25 3.08 -10.31
N ILE A 655 -19.42 2.78 -9.76
CA ILE A 655 -20.71 3.24 -10.26
C ILE A 655 -21.26 4.24 -9.26
N ASN A 656 -21.68 5.41 -9.75
CA ASN A 656 -22.36 6.43 -8.95
C ASN A 656 -23.74 6.69 -9.57
N PHE A 657 -24.77 6.66 -8.74
CA PHE A 657 -26.12 7.09 -9.08
C PHE A 657 -26.47 8.28 -8.21
N HIS A 658 -26.75 9.42 -8.83
CA HIS A 658 -27.06 10.66 -8.15
C HIS A 658 -28.43 11.16 -8.59
N TYR A 659 -29.34 11.32 -7.63
CA TYR A 659 -30.67 11.88 -7.85
C TYR A 659 -30.87 13.10 -6.96
N VAL A 660 -31.44 14.16 -7.52
CA VAL A 660 -31.74 15.41 -6.82
C VAL A 660 -33.16 15.86 -7.18
N LYS A 661 -33.95 16.17 -6.17
CA LYS A 661 -35.27 16.81 -6.27
C LYS A 661 -35.17 18.25 -5.81
N GLY A 662 -35.49 19.20 -6.69
CA GLY A 662 -35.77 20.59 -6.34
C GLY A 662 -37.20 20.73 -5.83
N PHE A 663 -37.41 21.47 -4.75
CA PHE A 663 -38.74 21.73 -4.20
C PHE A 663 -38.78 23.12 -3.56
N GLU A 664 -39.98 23.66 -3.35
CA GLU A 664 -40.18 24.92 -2.64
C GLU A 664 -40.19 24.70 -1.13
N MET A 665 -39.28 25.38 -0.40
CA MET A 665 -39.23 25.34 1.07
C MET A 665 -39.43 26.73 1.69
N LEU A 666 -38.97 27.77 1.00
CA LEU A 666 -39.03 29.18 1.43
C LEU A 666 -39.63 30.01 0.29
N PRO A 667 -40.39 31.07 0.59
CA PRO A 667 -40.93 31.98 -0.42
C PRO A 667 -39.80 32.57 -1.29
N GLY A 668 -39.98 32.54 -2.62
CA GLY A 668 -38.99 33.00 -3.61
C GLY A 668 -38.15 31.89 -4.25
N ASN A 669 -38.38 30.63 -3.88
CA ASN A 669 -37.85 29.46 -4.57
C ASN A 669 -38.96 28.82 -5.43
N HIS A 670 -38.91 29.04 -6.73
CA HIS A 670 -40.00 28.68 -7.66
C HIS A 670 -39.70 27.43 -8.52
N PHE A 671 -38.66 26.67 -8.22
CA PHE A 671 -38.18 25.62 -9.12
C PHE A 671 -38.46 24.22 -8.58
N ASP A 672 -39.43 23.53 -9.19
CA ASP A 672 -39.65 22.09 -9.03
C ASP A 672 -39.00 21.34 -10.19
N TYR A 673 -38.03 20.48 -9.89
CA TYR A 673 -37.28 19.75 -10.90
C TYR A 673 -36.64 18.48 -10.37
N ASP A 674 -36.26 17.61 -11.30
CA ASP A 674 -35.57 16.37 -11.02
C ASP A 674 -34.26 16.32 -11.80
N LYS A 675 -33.16 15.94 -11.14
CA LYS A 675 -31.86 15.68 -11.80
C LYS A 675 -31.48 14.24 -11.56
N ILE A 676 -31.18 13.52 -12.63
CA ILE A 676 -30.62 12.18 -12.58
C ILE A 676 -29.25 12.23 -13.24
N ASN A 677 -28.23 11.70 -12.56
CA ASN A 677 -26.89 11.50 -13.11
C ASN A 677 -26.42 10.08 -12.77
N VAL A 678 -25.87 9.39 -13.76
CA VAL A 678 -25.23 8.08 -13.62
C VAL A 678 -23.80 8.20 -14.11
N GLY A 679 -22.84 7.93 -13.23
CA GLY A 679 -21.42 7.94 -13.52
C GLY A 679 -20.83 6.53 -13.44
N LEU A 680 -19.98 6.19 -14.40
CA LEU A 680 -19.16 4.98 -14.42
C LEU A 680 -17.70 5.38 -14.60
N MET A 681 -16.86 5.04 -13.62
CA MET A 681 -15.44 5.37 -13.64
C MET A 681 -14.61 4.12 -13.36
N GLN A 682 -13.53 3.92 -14.11
CA GLN A 682 -12.56 2.88 -13.81
C GLN A 682 -11.15 3.33 -14.18
N GLU A 683 -10.18 3.00 -13.33
CA GLU A 683 -8.75 3.04 -13.65
C GLU A 683 -8.21 1.62 -13.49
N PHE A 684 -7.62 1.06 -14.54
CA PHE A 684 -7.03 -0.28 -14.48
C PHE A 684 -5.69 -0.32 -15.21
N ASN A 685 -4.83 -1.23 -14.79
CA ASN A 685 -3.52 -1.43 -15.40
C ASN A 685 -3.69 -2.27 -16.67
N MET A 686 -3.02 -1.89 -17.75
CA MET A 686 -3.05 -2.66 -18.98
C MET A 686 -2.15 -3.91 -18.82
N PRO A 687 -2.46 -5.04 -19.50
CA PRO A 687 -1.73 -6.28 -19.32
C PRO A 687 -0.23 -6.20 -19.64
N ILE A 688 0.13 -5.40 -20.65
CA ILE A 688 1.52 -5.25 -21.10
C ILE A 688 2.20 -4.11 -20.33
N LYS A 689 1.70 -2.88 -20.47
CA LYS A 689 2.30 -1.70 -19.86
C LYS A 689 1.31 -0.54 -19.75
N GLY A 690 1.46 0.25 -18.69
CA GLY A 690 0.69 1.47 -18.49
C GLY A 690 -0.68 1.26 -17.83
N SER A 691 -1.48 2.32 -17.81
CA SER A 691 -2.80 2.33 -17.19
C SER A 691 -3.81 3.06 -18.06
N PHE A 692 -5.05 2.57 -18.05
CA PHE A 692 -6.17 3.18 -18.75
C PHE A 692 -7.20 3.68 -17.75
N TYR A 693 -7.59 4.93 -17.91
CA TYR A 693 -8.63 5.59 -17.14
C TYR A 693 -9.75 6.00 -18.08
N TYR A 694 -10.99 5.68 -17.69
CA TYR A 694 -12.17 6.26 -18.31
C TYR A 694 -13.18 6.72 -17.27
N ASN A 695 -13.91 7.78 -17.61
CA ASN A 695 -15.02 8.32 -16.82
C ASN A 695 -16.16 8.69 -17.76
N LEU A 696 -17.26 7.97 -17.62
CA LEU A 696 -18.46 8.08 -18.43
C LEU A 696 -19.59 8.61 -17.55
N ASN A 697 -20.23 9.70 -17.95
CA ASN A 697 -21.36 10.26 -17.23
C ASN A 697 -22.55 10.46 -18.16
N PHE A 698 -23.72 10.08 -17.69
CA PHE A 698 -24.99 10.35 -18.34
C PHE A 698 -25.86 11.11 -17.38
N GLY A 699 -26.63 12.07 -17.86
CA GLY A 699 -27.59 12.72 -17.01
C GLY A 699 -28.72 13.39 -17.75
N LYS A 700 -29.79 13.60 -17.00
CA LYS A 700 -30.98 14.31 -17.46
C LYS A 700 -31.54 15.16 -16.34
N VAL A 701 -31.94 16.37 -16.70
CA VAL A 701 -32.62 17.35 -15.88
C VAL A 701 -34.05 17.49 -16.42
N PHE A 702 -35.02 17.34 -15.55
CA PHE A 702 -36.45 17.47 -15.84
C PHE A 702 -36.96 18.76 -15.21
N GLY A 703 -37.75 19.53 -15.96
CA GLY A 703 -38.20 20.87 -15.56
C GLY A 703 -37.69 21.95 -16.51
N THR A 704 -38.30 23.14 -16.41
CA THR A 704 -37.94 24.32 -17.19
C THR A 704 -37.11 25.25 -16.31
N LEU A 705 -35.79 25.29 -16.54
CA LEU A 705 -34.84 25.86 -15.60
C LEU A 705 -33.87 26.85 -16.24
N PRO A 706 -33.46 27.90 -15.50
CA PRO A 706 -32.34 28.74 -15.89
C PRO A 706 -31.06 27.91 -16.03
N TYR A 707 -30.17 28.33 -16.94
CA TYR A 707 -28.98 27.55 -17.32
C TYR A 707 -28.04 27.21 -16.16
N LEU A 708 -28.05 27.99 -15.07
CA LEU A 708 -27.26 27.69 -13.87
C LEU A 708 -27.73 26.43 -13.11
N LEU A 709 -28.99 26.03 -13.29
CA LEU A 709 -29.56 24.82 -12.70
C LEU A 709 -29.53 23.64 -13.67
N LEU A 710 -29.20 23.87 -14.94
CA LEU A 710 -28.97 22.82 -15.93
C LEU A 710 -27.55 22.24 -15.81
N ASN A 711 -27.24 21.20 -16.58
CA ASN A 711 -25.92 20.62 -16.56
C ASN A 711 -24.95 21.43 -17.42
N VAL A 712 -23.84 21.83 -16.80
CA VAL A 712 -22.72 22.53 -17.44
C VAL A 712 -21.51 21.60 -17.46
N PRO A 713 -21.00 21.17 -18.64
CA PRO A 713 -19.76 20.41 -18.71
C PRO A 713 -18.59 21.23 -18.19
N ARG A 714 -17.65 20.53 -17.58
CA ARG A 714 -16.51 21.14 -16.91
C ARG A 714 -15.47 21.59 -17.93
N GLY A 715 -15.44 22.89 -18.24
CA GLY A 715 -14.35 23.50 -19.01
C GLY A 715 -13.18 23.88 -18.11
N ASN A 716 -11.95 23.63 -18.54
CA ASN A 716 -10.76 23.91 -17.75
C ASN A 716 -10.36 25.40 -17.83
N PRO A 717 -10.43 26.18 -16.74
CA PRO A 717 -10.05 27.59 -16.75
C PRO A 717 -8.55 27.84 -16.60
N TYR A 718 -7.73 26.80 -16.42
CA TYR A 718 -6.29 26.89 -16.17
C TYR A 718 -5.47 26.29 -17.31
N TYR A 719 -4.20 26.69 -17.43
CA TYR A 719 -3.19 25.99 -18.24
C TYR A 719 -2.65 24.73 -17.54
N VAL A 720 -3.37 24.25 -16.51
CA VAL A 720 -3.06 23.02 -15.79
C VAL A 720 -3.98 21.90 -16.29
N SER A 721 -3.43 20.80 -16.81
CA SER A 721 -4.22 19.66 -17.30
C SER A 721 -5.03 19.03 -16.16
N SER A 722 -6.35 18.91 -16.35
CA SER A 722 -7.24 18.17 -15.44
C SER A 722 -7.71 16.87 -16.09
N LYS A 723 -7.86 15.81 -15.27
CA LYS A 723 -8.50 14.55 -15.68
C LYS A 723 -10.03 14.60 -15.58
N TYR A 724 -10.58 15.63 -14.93
CA TYR A 724 -12.02 15.80 -14.69
C TYR A 724 -12.66 16.94 -15.48
N ALA A 725 -11.88 17.64 -16.31
CA ALA A 725 -12.35 18.75 -17.13
C ALA A 725 -11.87 18.61 -18.58
N PHE A 726 -12.62 19.23 -19.48
CA PHE A 726 -12.26 19.41 -20.88
C PHE A 726 -11.23 20.54 -20.97
N ASN A 727 -10.05 20.20 -21.48
CA ASN A 727 -8.90 21.08 -21.44
C ASN A 727 -9.09 22.31 -22.34
N ASN A 728 -9.70 22.17 -23.53
CA ASN A 728 -9.90 23.29 -24.46
C ASN A 728 -11.31 23.91 -24.40
N MET A 729 -12.24 23.33 -23.62
CA MET A 729 -13.57 23.89 -23.42
C MET A 729 -13.52 25.03 -22.40
N ARG A 730 -14.23 26.14 -22.66
CA ARG A 730 -14.40 27.21 -21.68
C ARG A 730 -15.51 26.81 -20.68
N PRO A 731 -15.40 27.20 -19.40
CA PRO A 731 -16.52 27.10 -18.47
C PRO A 731 -17.77 27.77 -19.07
N TYR A 732 -18.95 27.16 -18.91
CA TYR A 732 -20.24 27.65 -19.42
C TYR A 732 -20.34 27.79 -20.96
N GLU A 733 -19.42 27.19 -21.73
CA GLU A 733 -19.51 27.18 -23.20
C GLU A 733 -20.74 26.42 -23.70
N PHE A 734 -21.03 25.28 -23.07
CA PHE A 734 -22.20 24.46 -23.38
C PHE A 734 -23.08 24.31 -22.15
N VAL A 735 -24.38 24.14 -22.37
CA VAL A 735 -25.37 23.84 -21.34
C VAL A 735 -26.33 22.79 -21.91
N ALA A 736 -26.77 21.85 -21.08
CA ALA A 736 -27.68 20.81 -21.50
C ALA A 736 -28.65 20.40 -20.38
N ASP A 737 -29.86 20.02 -20.77
CA ASP A 737 -30.78 19.30 -19.89
C ASP A 737 -30.65 17.78 -20.05
N ARG A 738 -30.03 17.29 -21.11
CA ARG A 738 -29.67 15.88 -21.31
C ARG A 738 -28.29 15.78 -21.91
N TYR A 739 -27.45 14.92 -21.35
CA TYR A 739 -26.06 14.86 -21.75
C TYR A 739 -25.42 13.49 -21.56
N ALA A 740 -24.35 13.28 -22.30
CA ALA A 740 -23.40 12.19 -22.15
C ALA A 740 -21.98 12.78 -22.22
N SER A 741 -21.10 12.38 -21.32
CA SER A 741 -19.68 12.76 -21.34
C SER A 741 -18.81 11.53 -21.19
N LEU A 742 -17.71 11.48 -21.95
CA LEU A 742 -16.68 10.46 -21.86
C LEU A 742 -15.33 11.14 -21.77
N MET A 743 -14.59 10.87 -20.70
CA MET A 743 -13.21 11.31 -20.54
C MET A 743 -12.31 10.10 -20.48
N MET A 744 -11.25 10.08 -21.29
CA MET A 744 -10.29 8.98 -21.36
C MET A 744 -8.87 9.50 -21.20
N ARG A 745 -8.05 8.76 -20.45
CA ARG A 745 -6.61 8.97 -20.35
C ARG A 745 -5.93 7.61 -20.48
N TYR A 746 -4.95 7.52 -21.35
CA TYR A 746 -4.11 6.34 -21.46
C TYR A 746 -2.67 6.73 -21.15
N SER A 747 -2.13 6.24 -20.05
CA SER A 747 -0.68 6.27 -19.81
C SER A 747 -0.10 5.00 -20.42
N MET A 748 0.83 5.14 -21.36
CA MET A 748 1.47 3.98 -22.01
C MET A 748 2.60 3.41 -21.17
N GLY A 749 3.01 4.11 -20.11
CA GLY A 749 4.04 3.65 -19.18
C GLY A 749 5.44 3.54 -19.79
N GLY A 750 5.76 4.23 -20.89
CA GLY A 750 7.04 4.10 -21.59
C GLY A 750 7.05 2.94 -22.58
N LEU A 751 5.93 2.66 -23.25
CA LEU A 751 5.84 1.54 -24.21
C LEU A 751 6.71 1.78 -25.46
N ILE A 752 6.91 3.04 -25.84
CA ILE A 752 7.69 3.47 -27.01
C ILE A 752 8.97 4.18 -26.56
N LEU A 753 8.88 5.08 -25.58
CA LEU A 753 9.96 5.97 -25.14
C LEU A 753 11.03 5.27 -24.33
N ASP A 754 10.73 4.14 -23.67
CA ASP A 754 11.77 3.37 -22.98
C ASP A 754 12.72 2.67 -23.98
N HIS A 755 12.35 2.57 -25.27
CA HIS A 755 13.23 2.11 -26.34
C HIS A 755 14.11 3.22 -26.93
N VAL A 756 13.92 4.48 -26.52
CA VAL A 756 14.74 5.62 -26.97
C VAL A 756 15.77 5.96 -25.89
N PRO A 757 17.08 5.70 -26.10
CA PRO A 757 18.07 5.70 -25.01
C PRO A 757 18.17 7.01 -24.19
N LEU A 758 17.99 8.17 -24.83
CA LEU A 758 18.06 9.45 -24.12
C LEU A 758 16.82 9.70 -23.26
N LEU A 759 15.62 9.39 -23.79
CA LEU A 759 14.35 9.62 -23.10
C LEU A 759 14.12 8.60 -21.98
N GLN A 760 14.64 7.37 -22.16
CA GLN A 760 14.67 6.35 -21.13
C GLN A 760 15.44 6.81 -19.88
N LYS A 761 16.61 7.47 -20.04
CA LYS A 761 17.39 7.99 -18.89
C LYS A 761 16.60 8.99 -18.04
N PHE A 762 15.71 9.75 -18.68
CA PHE A 762 14.82 10.70 -18.00
C PHE A 762 13.50 10.07 -17.54
N HIS A 763 13.30 8.77 -17.80
CA HIS A 763 12.10 8.02 -17.43
C HIS A 763 10.79 8.65 -17.94
N VAL A 764 10.83 9.33 -19.09
CA VAL A 764 9.66 10.01 -19.67
C VAL A 764 8.69 8.99 -20.23
N ARG A 765 7.38 9.21 -20.00
CA ARG A 765 6.31 8.30 -20.45
C ARG A 765 5.34 9.02 -21.36
N GLU A 766 4.73 8.29 -22.27
CA GLU A 766 3.70 8.78 -23.19
C GLU A 766 2.33 8.77 -22.54
N ARG A 767 1.52 9.75 -22.95
CA ARG A 767 0.15 9.89 -22.50
C ARG A 767 -0.76 10.28 -23.65
N LEU A 768 -1.89 9.61 -23.77
CA LEU A 768 -2.96 9.96 -24.70
C LEU A 768 -4.19 10.49 -23.94
N ILE A 769 -4.85 11.45 -24.55
CA ILE A 769 -6.06 12.11 -24.03
C ILE A 769 -7.14 12.03 -25.09
N GLY A 770 -8.35 11.64 -24.69
CA GLY A 770 -9.53 11.74 -25.54
C GLY A 770 -10.75 12.08 -24.70
N ASN A 771 -11.44 13.18 -25.01
CA ASN A 771 -12.65 13.58 -24.32
C ASN A 771 -13.77 13.89 -25.31
N LEU A 772 -14.98 13.43 -24.99
CA LEU A 772 -16.19 13.65 -25.77
C LEU A 772 -17.29 14.19 -24.85
N TYR A 773 -18.06 15.14 -25.37
CA TYR A 773 -19.26 15.65 -24.71
C TYR A 773 -20.39 15.80 -25.72
N TRP A 774 -21.53 15.22 -25.40
CA TRP A 774 -22.78 15.48 -26.10
C TRP A 774 -23.79 16.04 -25.10
N GLY A 775 -24.50 17.08 -25.52
CA GLY A 775 -25.51 17.73 -24.71
C GLY A 775 -26.47 18.55 -25.56
N ASP A 776 -27.76 18.46 -25.23
CA ASP A 776 -28.84 19.20 -25.86
C ASP A 776 -29.84 19.71 -24.81
N MET A 777 -30.71 20.63 -25.22
CA MET A 777 -31.82 21.16 -24.42
C MET A 777 -33.16 20.91 -25.12
N ASN A 778 -34.21 20.65 -24.34
CA ASN A 778 -35.58 20.63 -24.81
C ASN A 778 -36.05 22.04 -25.25
N ALA A 779 -37.21 22.12 -25.92
CA ALA A 779 -37.71 23.39 -26.45
C ALA A 779 -38.01 24.44 -25.35
N ALA A 780 -38.59 24.03 -24.22
CA ALA A 780 -38.93 24.93 -23.12
C ALA A 780 -37.68 25.57 -22.48
N ASN A 781 -36.65 24.75 -22.21
CA ASN A 781 -35.36 25.21 -21.70
C ASN A 781 -34.62 26.10 -22.71
N LYS A 782 -34.76 25.84 -24.02
CA LYS A 782 -34.20 26.70 -25.06
C LYS A 782 -34.87 28.08 -25.09
N GLU A 783 -36.19 28.14 -25.00
CA GLU A 783 -36.90 29.43 -24.96
C GLU A 783 -36.60 30.21 -23.67
N LEU A 784 -36.63 29.57 -22.50
CA LEU A 784 -36.31 30.23 -21.22
C LEU A 784 -34.89 30.83 -21.22
N ASN A 785 -33.92 30.13 -21.82
CA ASN A 785 -32.52 30.55 -21.81
C ASN A 785 -32.08 31.32 -23.06
N LYS A 786 -33.00 31.70 -23.94
CA LYS A 786 -32.72 32.37 -25.23
C LYS A 786 -32.02 33.72 -25.09
N ILE A 787 -32.25 34.41 -23.98
CA ILE A 787 -31.64 35.72 -23.66
C ILE A 787 -30.18 35.54 -23.17
N ASN A 788 -29.82 34.36 -22.68
CA ASN A 788 -28.50 34.08 -22.14
C ASN A 788 -27.54 33.58 -23.24
N PRO A 789 -26.23 33.91 -23.17
CA PRO A 789 -25.26 33.53 -24.20
C PRO A 789 -24.79 32.07 -24.07
N VAL A 790 -25.72 31.11 -23.99
CA VAL A 790 -25.46 29.68 -23.79
C VAL A 790 -25.74 28.88 -25.06
N GLN A 791 -24.97 27.81 -25.27
CA GLN A 791 -25.09 26.96 -26.45
C GLN A 791 -25.24 25.48 -26.09
N THR A 792 -25.72 24.67 -27.03
CA THR A 792 -25.72 23.20 -26.94
C THR A 792 -24.74 22.64 -27.96
N THR A 793 -24.36 21.37 -27.83
CA THR A 793 -23.53 20.71 -28.86
C THR A 793 -24.33 20.35 -30.12
N GLY A 794 -25.66 20.24 -30.01
CA GLY A 794 -26.54 19.87 -31.12
C GLY A 794 -26.34 18.42 -31.58
N LYS A 795 -26.23 18.21 -32.90
CA LYS A 795 -26.10 16.86 -33.50
C LYS A 795 -24.68 16.29 -33.42
N THR A 796 -23.67 17.15 -33.38
CA THR A 796 -22.26 16.75 -33.33
C THR A 796 -21.76 16.87 -31.89
N PRO A 797 -21.22 15.80 -31.27
CA PRO A 797 -20.63 15.93 -29.94
C PRO A 797 -19.39 16.82 -29.99
N TYR A 798 -19.11 17.59 -28.93
CA TYR A 798 -17.81 18.21 -28.73
C TYR A 798 -16.74 17.12 -28.55
N ALA A 799 -15.58 17.29 -29.19
CA ALA A 799 -14.47 16.35 -29.10
C ALA A 799 -13.11 17.07 -28.96
N GLU A 800 -12.27 16.55 -28.07
CA GLU A 800 -10.86 16.93 -27.97
C GLU A 800 -9.97 15.70 -27.82
N ALA A 801 -8.80 15.76 -28.42
CA ALA A 801 -7.78 14.71 -28.35
C ALA A 801 -6.42 15.35 -28.06
N GLY A 802 -5.55 14.61 -27.38
CA GLY A 802 -4.22 15.12 -27.03
C GLY A 802 -3.18 14.04 -26.88
N PHE A 803 -1.94 14.48 -26.99
CA PHE A 803 -0.74 13.69 -26.76
C PHE A 803 0.14 14.44 -25.77
N GLY A 804 0.73 13.73 -24.82
CA GLY A 804 1.53 14.33 -23.78
C GLY A 804 2.66 13.45 -23.29
N PHE A 805 3.53 14.07 -22.51
CA PHE A 805 4.62 13.43 -21.80
C PHE A 805 4.36 13.57 -20.31
N GLU A 806 4.47 12.47 -19.58
CA GLU A 806 4.44 12.46 -18.13
C GLU A 806 5.76 11.96 -17.55
N ASN A 807 5.91 12.11 -16.23
CA ASN A 807 7.09 11.72 -15.48
C ASN A 807 8.35 12.55 -15.79
N ILE A 808 8.19 13.78 -16.31
CA ILE A 808 9.31 14.70 -16.52
C ILE A 808 9.82 15.16 -15.16
N PHE A 809 11.09 14.89 -14.85
CA PHE A 809 11.66 15.05 -13.50
C PHE A 809 10.83 14.36 -12.40
N ASN A 810 10.14 13.25 -12.73
CA ASN A 810 9.27 12.46 -11.85
C ASN A 810 7.96 13.14 -11.38
N VAL A 811 7.75 14.44 -11.63
CA VAL A 811 6.57 15.19 -11.14
C VAL A 811 5.79 15.92 -12.23
N LEU A 812 6.44 16.33 -13.33
CA LEU A 812 5.81 17.20 -14.32
C LEU A 812 5.19 16.38 -15.46
N THR A 813 4.08 16.92 -15.96
CA THR A 813 3.38 16.48 -17.16
C THR A 813 3.21 17.66 -18.10
N ILE A 814 3.30 17.40 -19.40
CA ILE A 814 3.05 18.37 -20.46
C ILE A 814 2.16 17.70 -21.50
N ASP A 815 1.02 18.32 -21.81
CA ASP A 815 0.03 17.80 -22.73
C ASP A 815 -0.28 18.81 -23.82
N ALA A 816 -0.16 18.37 -25.06
CA ALA A 816 -0.65 19.07 -26.23
C ALA A 816 -2.07 18.56 -26.53
N VAL A 817 -3.07 19.44 -26.48
CA VAL A 817 -4.48 19.06 -26.68
C VAL A 817 -5.08 19.89 -27.81
N TRP A 818 -5.72 19.21 -28.76
CA TRP A 818 -6.45 19.78 -29.89
C TRP A 818 -7.95 19.63 -29.69
N ARG A 819 -8.66 20.72 -29.96
CA ARG A 819 -10.11 20.70 -30.15
C ARG A 819 -10.39 20.24 -31.58
N LEU A 820 -11.14 19.16 -31.74
CA LEU A 820 -11.37 18.52 -33.05
C LEU A 820 -12.54 19.14 -33.81
N ASN A 821 -13.52 19.73 -33.11
CA ASN A 821 -14.71 20.34 -33.72
C ASN A 821 -15.23 21.53 -32.89
N HIS A 822 -16.36 22.15 -33.28
CA HIS A 822 -16.87 23.39 -32.67
C HIS A 822 -15.83 24.53 -32.69
N ASN A 823 -15.23 24.73 -33.88
CA ASN A 823 -14.12 25.65 -34.14
C ASN A 823 -14.61 27.02 -34.65
N GLY A 824 -15.26 27.83 -33.79
CA GLY A 824 -15.75 29.17 -34.12
C GLY A 824 -14.83 30.31 -33.64
N GLN A 825 -14.87 31.48 -34.29
CA GLN A 825 -14.01 32.64 -33.95
C GLN A 825 -14.22 33.17 -32.51
N ASN A 826 -15.37 32.89 -31.89
CA ASN A 826 -15.69 33.30 -30.51
C ASN A 826 -15.56 32.15 -29.48
N ILE A 827 -15.12 30.96 -29.90
CA ILE A 827 -15.27 29.72 -29.14
C ILE A 827 -13.89 29.05 -28.93
N GLY A 828 -13.33 29.16 -27.72
CA GLY A 828 -12.13 28.42 -27.27
C GLY A 828 -10.85 28.55 -28.12
N GLY A 829 -9.72 28.06 -27.61
CA GLY A 829 -8.53 27.85 -28.44
C GLY A 829 -8.64 26.52 -29.18
N ARG A 830 -8.25 26.46 -30.47
CA ARG A 830 -8.16 25.18 -31.23
C ARG A 830 -7.09 24.23 -30.69
N PHE A 831 -6.08 24.79 -30.05
CA PHE A 831 -4.92 24.09 -29.52
C PHE A 831 -4.52 24.73 -28.19
N GLY A 832 -4.06 23.91 -27.25
CA GLY A 832 -3.52 24.36 -25.99
C GLY A 832 -2.41 23.42 -25.51
N ILE A 833 -1.39 24.02 -24.89
CA ILE A 833 -0.38 23.29 -24.13
C ILE A 833 -0.75 23.43 -22.66
N PHE A 834 -0.87 22.29 -21.99
CA PHE A 834 -1.23 22.20 -20.59
C PHE A 834 -0.07 21.57 -19.83
N THR A 835 0.25 22.13 -18.67
CA THR A 835 1.21 21.52 -17.75
C THR A 835 0.47 20.85 -16.62
N GLY A 836 1.12 20.00 -15.86
CA GLY A 836 0.50 19.45 -14.66
C GLY A 836 1.55 18.92 -13.72
N VAL A 837 1.27 19.02 -12.43
CA VAL A 837 2.07 18.39 -11.40
C VAL A 837 1.32 17.14 -10.97
N LYS A 838 1.90 15.97 -11.23
CA LYS A 838 1.35 14.68 -10.86
C LYS A 838 2.36 13.96 -9.98
N ILE A 839 2.11 13.97 -8.68
CA ILE A 839 2.79 13.08 -7.75
C ILE A 839 2.03 11.75 -7.77
N ALA A 840 2.43 10.86 -8.67
CA ALA A 840 1.91 9.49 -8.72
C ALA A 840 3.02 8.53 -8.29
N PHE A 841 2.72 7.63 -7.36
CA PHE A 841 3.60 6.54 -6.96
C PHE A 841 3.08 5.26 -7.61
#